data_AF-A0AAD4VDJ7-F1
#
_entry.id   AF-A0AAD4VDJ7-F1
#
_cell.length_a   1.000
_cell.length_b   1.000
_cell.length_c   1.000
_cell.angle_alpha   90.00
_cell.angle_beta   90.00
_cell.angle_gamma   90.00
#
_symmetry.space_group_name_H-M   'P 1'
#
loop_
_entity.id
_entity.type
_entity.pdbx_description
1 polymer ?
#
loop_
_entity_poly.entity_id
_entity_poly.type
_entity_poly.pdbx_seq_one_letter_code
_entity_poly.pdbx_strand_id
1 'polypeptide(L)'
;MYEAKKTLCALGLSYEKMHACPNDCILYRKEYEDSTNCPTCGISRWKEGKDSILKEGVPAKVVWYFPPIPRFKRMFQSHETAKSLIWHAARKSIDGQMSHPADSPSWKLLDDKWPEFGNEPRNLRLDLSSDGFNPHSSLSSRYSCWPVILVTYNLPPWLCMKRKFMMLTLLIFGPKQPRNDIDVYLEPLIDDLKSLWVGIRGVYDAHNGEYFTLRAALMWTINDFPAYENLSGCVVKGYKACPICGDDTPSHRLKNGHKICYIGHRKWLPINHPYRRQRAAFNGKPEYGIPPEPLTREEVLHMVENGDRVCWKKKSIFFDLEYWKYLLVRHALDVMHIEKNVCDSIISTLLEIPGKNKDGIAARLDLLNMGVKTDLQPEYGERRTRLPPGPWNLSKAEKIEVCNSFYGMKVPEGYSSNIKNLVSLQFSRLLGLKSHDCHTLMQQLLPVAIRSVLEKPARYAITRLCFFFNAICAKTVDVSKLDKLEEDVVVTLCLLEKYFPPSFFDIMVHLVVHLVREVRLCGPVYFRWMYPFERYMKVLKGYVQNRTRPGGCIAERYIAEEAVEFCTQHLSDVSTVGVPSSQKMGVSKPLSGCTVSVVDQDLLNQAHLYVLENTEEVLPYIEQHMIHIKTAYPKFRNRTK
;
A
#
# COMPACT_ATOMS: atom_id res chain seq x y z
N MET A 1 -33.17 4.48 16.43
CA MET A 1 -31.98 4.49 15.54
C MET A 1 -31.81 5.77 14.70
N TYR A 2 -32.88 6.39 14.21
CA TYR A 2 -32.84 7.62 13.40
C TYR A 2 -32.22 8.83 14.12
N GLU A 3 -32.59 9.07 15.39
CA GLU A 3 -32.03 10.19 16.18
C GLU A 3 -30.53 10.04 16.47
N ALA A 4 -30.08 8.81 16.75
CA ALA A 4 -28.66 8.50 16.90
C ALA A 4 -27.89 8.81 15.60
N LYS A 5 -28.41 8.40 14.44
CA LYS A 5 -27.82 8.74 13.13
C LYS A 5 -27.80 10.25 12.89
N LYS A 6 -28.87 10.97 13.22
CA LYS A 6 -28.94 12.43 13.09
C LYS A 6 -27.89 13.13 13.96
N THR A 7 -27.68 12.64 15.18
CA THR A 7 -26.65 13.12 16.11
C THR A 7 -25.24 12.86 15.59
N LEU A 8 -24.97 11.65 15.08
CA LEU A 8 -23.68 11.31 14.47
C LEU A 8 -23.40 12.16 13.22
N CYS A 9 -24.40 12.38 12.36
CA CYS A 9 -24.28 13.30 11.23
C CYS A 9 -23.92 14.73 11.67
N ALA A 10 -24.53 15.23 12.76
CA ALA A 10 -24.20 16.55 13.32
C ALA A 10 -22.75 16.64 13.84
N LEU A 11 -22.15 15.51 14.26
CA LEU A 11 -20.74 15.40 14.66
C LEU A 11 -19.77 15.19 13.48
N GLY A 12 -20.27 15.33 12.24
CA GLY A 12 -19.47 15.09 11.02
C GLY A 12 -19.10 13.61 10.83
N LEU A 13 -19.84 12.69 11.44
CA LEU A 13 -19.72 11.24 11.26
C LEU A 13 -20.74 10.77 10.22
N SER A 14 -20.58 11.28 9.01
CA SER A 14 -21.42 10.95 7.87
C SER A 14 -20.57 10.62 6.65
N TYR A 15 -21.26 10.14 5.62
CA TYR A 15 -20.73 9.93 4.30
C TYR A 15 -21.76 10.42 3.28
N GLU A 16 -21.28 10.79 2.10
CA GLU A 16 -22.07 11.19 0.95
C GLU A 16 -22.10 10.04 -0.06
N LYS A 17 -23.26 9.79 -0.67
CA LYS A 17 -23.40 8.84 -1.77
C LYS A 17 -23.39 9.61 -3.07
N MET A 18 -22.36 9.41 -3.88
CA MET A 18 -22.26 10.04 -5.20
C MET A 18 -22.59 9.01 -6.27
N HIS A 19 -23.41 9.38 -7.24
CA HIS A 19 -23.69 8.53 -8.40
C HIS A 19 -22.53 8.68 -9.39
N ALA A 20 -22.12 7.58 -10.00
CA ALA A 20 -21.06 7.56 -11.00
C ALA A 20 -21.57 7.00 -12.32
N CYS A 21 -20.98 7.45 -13.43
CA CYS A 21 -21.18 6.80 -14.71
C CYS A 21 -20.73 5.32 -14.64
N PRO A 22 -21.48 4.36 -15.21
CA PRO A 22 -21.05 2.95 -15.27
C PRO A 22 -19.74 2.72 -16.04
N ASN A 23 -19.39 3.64 -16.94
CA ASN A 23 -18.13 3.67 -17.69
C ASN A 23 -17.09 4.61 -17.07
N ASP A 24 -17.30 5.06 -15.83
CA ASP A 24 -16.33 5.79 -15.02
C ASP A 24 -15.94 7.17 -15.58
N CYS A 25 -16.76 7.72 -16.50
CA CYS A 25 -16.47 8.99 -17.17
C CYS A 25 -16.65 10.23 -16.29
N ILE A 26 -17.67 10.23 -15.43
CA ILE A 26 -18.04 11.37 -14.56
C ILE A 26 -18.62 10.90 -13.23
N LEU A 27 -18.58 11.79 -12.24
CA LEU A 27 -19.49 11.79 -11.10
C LEU A 27 -20.69 12.71 -11.40
N TYR A 28 -21.90 12.26 -11.08
CA TYR A 28 -23.10 13.10 -11.18
C TYR A 28 -23.15 14.05 -9.97
N ARG A 29 -22.34 15.11 -10.05
CA ARG A 29 -22.18 16.18 -9.05
C ARG A 29 -22.01 17.52 -9.75
N LYS A 30 -22.21 18.64 -9.04
CA LYS A 30 -22.07 20.00 -9.58
C LYS A 30 -22.88 20.15 -10.88
N GLU A 31 -22.26 20.53 -11.99
CA GLU A 31 -22.92 20.71 -13.29
C GLU A 31 -23.64 19.45 -13.83
N TYR A 32 -23.30 18.26 -13.34
CA TYR A 32 -23.92 16.99 -13.75
C TYR A 32 -24.92 16.43 -12.73
N GLU A 33 -25.25 17.17 -11.67
CA GLU A 33 -26.12 16.69 -10.58
C GLU A 33 -27.50 16.24 -11.07
N ASP A 34 -28.12 17.03 -11.95
CA ASP A 34 -29.46 16.77 -12.50
C ASP A 34 -29.44 15.93 -13.79
N SER A 35 -28.26 15.57 -14.29
CA SER A 35 -28.14 14.78 -15.51
C SER A 35 -28.65 13.35 -15.29
N THR A 36 -29.47 12.87 -16.24
CA THR A 36 -29.96 11.47 -16.27
C THR A 36 -29.06 10.55 -17.09
N ASN A 37 -28.29 11.12 -18.02
CA ASN A 37 -27.37 10.41 -18.90
C ASN A 37 -25.97 11.02 -18.81
N CYS A 38 -24.94 10.17 -18.98
CA CYS A 38 -23.55 10.64 -19.02
C CYS A 38 -23.33 11.48 -20.28
N PRO A 39 -22.86 12.74 -20.16
CA PRO A 39 -22.61 13.60 -21.32
C PRO A 39 -21.46 13.09 -22.20
N THR A 40 -20.53 12.30 -21.63
CA THR A 40 -19.36 11.77 -22.34
C THR A 40 -19.67 10.51 -23.15
N CYS A 41 -20.46 9.58 -22.59
CA CYS A 41 -20.68 8.26 -23.20
C CYS A 41 -22.15 7.89 -23.43
N GLY A 42 -23.10 8.78 -23.09
CA GLY A 42 -24.54 8.59 -23.29
C GLY A 42 -25.23 7.59 -22.35
N ILE A 43 -24.48 6.79 -21.59
CA ILE A 43 -25.03 5.76 -20.70
C ILE A 43 -25.89 6.38 -19.61
N SER A 44 -27.02 5.72 -19.30
CA SER A 44 -27.94 6.14 -18.25
C SER A 44 -27.31 6.07 -16.86
N ARG A 45 -27.65 7.05 -16.01
CA ARG A 45 -27.35 7.09 -14.58
C ARG A 45 -28.04 5.95 -13.83
N TRP A 46 -29.18 5.49 -14.35
CA TRP A 46 -30.08 4.55 -13.69
C TRP A 46 -29.75 3.10 -14.03
N LYS A 47 -30.03 2.21 -13.08
CA LYS A 47 -29.74 0.78 -13.20
C LYS A 47 -30.73 0.11 -14.15
N GLU A 48 -30.20 -0.62 -15.12
CA GLU A 48 -30.99 -1.49 -15.99
C GLU A 48 -31.37 -2.80 -15.26
N GLY A 49 -32.65 -3.14 -15.29
CA GLY A 49 -33.19 -4.41 -14.78
C GLY A 49 -32.88 -5.60 -15.68
N LYS A 50 -33.24 -6.81 -15.22
CA LYS A 50 -33.06 -8.05 -16.03
C LYS A 50 -33.99 -8.10 -17.25
N ASP A 51 -35.05 -7.32 -17.17
CA ASP A 51 -36.10 -7.06 -18.15
C ASP A 51 -35.71 -5.95 -19.15
N SER A 52 -34.49 -5.43 -19.09
CA SER A 52 -34.02 -4.28 -19.87
C SER A 52 -34.81 -2.99 -19.64
N ILE A 53 -35.55 -2.93 -18.54
CA ILE A 53 -36.25 -1.72 -18.10
C ILE A 53 -35.35 -0.94 -17.15
N LEU A 54 -35.19 0.35 -17.40
CA LEU A 54 -34.47 1.26 -16.52
C LEU A 54 -35.26 1.47 -15.22
N LYS A 55 -34.58 1.29 -14.09
CA LYS A 55 -35.13 1.58 -12.77
C LYS A 55 -34.75 2.99 -12.38
N GLU A 56 -35.54 3.96 -12.81
CA GLU A 56 -35.35 5.36 -12.43
C GLU A 56 -35.29 5.53 -10.91
N GLY A 57 -34.41 6.41 -10.44
CA GLY A 57 -34.12 6.60 -9.02
C GLY A 57 -33.16 5.58 -8.41
N VAL A 58 -32.87 4.46 -9.07
CA VAL A 58 -31.85 3.49 -8.61
C VAL A 58 -30.55 3.70 -9.39
N PRO A 59 -29.48 4.25 -8.78
CA PRO A 59 -28.23 4.48 -9.50
C PRO A 59 -27.58 3.18 -9.96
N ALA A 60 -27.01 3.20 -11.17
CA ALA A 60 -26.26 2.09 -11.73
C ALA A 60 -24.92 1.86 -11.01
N LYS A 61 -24.23 2.94 -10.61
CA LYS A 61 -22.97 2.91 -9.85
C LYS A 61 -22.98 3.99 -8.77
N VAL A 62 -22.46 3.64 -7.59
CA VAL A 62 -22.39 4.52 -6.41
C VAL A 62 -20.99 4.47 -5.84
N VAL A 63 -20.51 5.63 -5.39
CA VAL A 63 -19.29 5.81 -4.62
C VAL A 63 -19.66 6.43 -3.27
N TRP A 64 -18.99 5.98 -2.21
CA TRP A 64 -19.16 6.54 -0.89
C TRP A 64 -17.99 7.48 -0.62
N TYR A 65 -18.30 8.74 -0.35
CA TYR A 65 -17.36 9.78 0.00
C TYR A 65 -17.46 10.10 1.49
N PHE A 66 -16.33 10.17 2.17
CA PHE A 66 -16.22 10.46 3.60
C PHE A 66 -15.42 11.76 3.72
N PRO A 67 -16.09 12.92 3.87
CA PRO A 67 -15.40 14.22 3.86
C PRO A 67 -14.34 14.31 4.96
N PRO A 68 -13.07 14.63 4.64
CA PRO A 68 -12.00 14.72 5.63
C PRO A 68 -12.10 15.97 6.52
N ILE A 69 -12.63 17.09 6.02
CA ILE A 69 -12.64 18.37 6.76
C ILE A 69 -13.34 18.27 8.13
N PRO A 70 -14.59 17.74 8.24
CA PRO A 70 -15.24 17.57 9.55
C PRO A 70 -14.46 16.64 10.48
N ARG A 71 -13.80 15.63 9.93
CA ARG A 71 -13.01 14.65 10.70
C ARG A 71 -11.76 15.29 11.26
N PHE A 72 -11.06 16.13 10.49
CA PHE A 72 -9.93 16.90 11.00
C PHE A 72 -10.35 17.89 12.09
N LYS A 73 -11.48 18.61 11.92
CA LYS A 73 -12.02 19.46 12.98
C LYS A 73 -12.25 18.69 14.27
N ARG A 74 -12.83 17.49 14.17
CA ARG A 74 -13.07 16.60 15.31
C ARG A 74 -11.78 16.11 15.98
N MET A 75 -10.73 15.85 15.20
CA MET A 75 -9.43 15.50 15.77
C MET A 75 -8.86 16.61 16.68
N PHE A 76 -9.07 17.88 16.32
CA PHE A 76 -8.67 19.02 17.15
C PHE A 76 -9.57 19.29 18.36
N GLN A 77 -10.79 18.73 18.40
CA GLN A 77 -11.68 18.81 19.57
C GLN A 77 -11.25 17.90 20.72
N SER A 78 -10.38 16.92 20.46
CA SER A 78 -9.83 16.03 21.48
C SER A 78 -8.51 16.58 21.98
N HIS A 79 -8.43 16.96 23.26
CA HIS A 79 -7.22 17.54 23.86
C HIS A 79 -5.98 16.64 23.64
N GLU A 80 -6.10 15.33 23.83
CA GLU A 80 -4.99 14.39 23.62
C GLU A 80 -4.57 14.27 22.14
N THR A 81 -5.55 14.25 21.25
CA THR A 81 -5.30 14.12 19.80
C THR A 81 -4.70 15.40 19.25
N ALA A 82 -5.24 16.57 19.61
CA ALA A 82 -4.72 17.89 19.24
C ALA A 82 -3.26 18.07 19.71
N LYS A 83 -2.95 17.71 20.96
CA LYS A 83 -1.56 17.67 21.46
C LYS A 83 -0.67 16.76 20.63
N SER A 84 -1.16 15.60 20.21
CA SER A 84 -0.41 14.67 19.38
C SER A 84 -0.20 15.18 17.95
N LEU A 85 -1.11 16.00 17.42
CA LEU A 85 -1.03 16.61 16.08
C LEU A 85 0.01 17.73 15.98
N ILE A 86 0.53 18.24 17.09
CA ILE A 86 1.66 19.19 17.12
C ILE A 86 2.97 18.53 17.57
N TRP A 87 2.96 17.20 17.79
CA TRP A 87 4.11 16.46 18.30
C TRP A 87 5.37 16.65 17.45
N HIS A 88 5.21 16.65 16.11
CA HIS A 88 6.33 16.78 15.19
C HIS A 88 7.12 18.08 15.36
N ALA A 89 6.48 19.16 15.83
CA ALA A 89 7.06 20.46 16.07
C ALA A 89 7.65 20.57 17.49
N ALA A 90 7.04 19.90 18.48
CA ALA A 90 7.50 19.93 19.87
C ALA A 90 8.66 18.94 20.17
N ARG A 91 8.94 17.99 19.27
CA ARG A 91 9.98 16.98 19.48
C ARG A 91 11.38 17.56 19.31
N LYS A 92 12.36 16.93 19.97
CA LYS A 92 13.78 17.19 19.72
C LYS A 92 14.24 16.38 18.51
N SER A 93 14.61 17.06 17.43
CA SER A 93 15.36 16.44 16.34
C SER A 93 16.83 16.25 16.74
N ILE A 94 17.47 15.21 16.19
CA ILE A 94 18.90 14.98 16.36
C ILE A 94 19.57 15.35 15.04
N ASP A 95 20.52 16.28 15.08
CA ASP A 95 21.23 16.71 13.89
C ASP A 95 21.95 15.54 13.21
N GLY A 96 21.88 15.50 11.87
CA GLY A 96 22.42 14.41 11.08
C GLY A 96 21.60 13.11 11.09
N GLN A 97 20.47 13.05 11.81
CA GLN A 97 19.58 11.90 11.82
C GLN A 97 18.15 12.24 11.37
N MET A 98 17.53 11.33 10.61
CA MET A 98 16.10 11.37 10.30
C MET A 98 15.38 10.23 11.02
N SER A 99 14.39 10.57 11.84
CA SER A 99 13.55 9.63 12.59
C SER A 99 12.06 9.76 12.26
N HIS A 100 11.70 10.77 11.48
CA HIS A 100 10.33 11.10 11.11
C HIS A 100 10.30 11.79 9.73
N PRO A 101 9.19 11.74 8.96
CA PRO A 101 9.08 12.46 7.69
C PRO A 101 9.31 13.97 7.82
N ALA A 102 9.02 14.54 9.00
CA ALA A 102 9.29 15.94 9.29
C ALA A 102 10.79 16.30 9.36
N ASP A 103 11.69 15.32 9.47
CA ASP A 103 13.15 15.56 9.34
C ASP A 103 13.59 15.67 7.87
N SER A 104 12.73 15.28 6.93
CA SER A 104 13.10 15.09 5.53
C SER A 104 13.18 16.39 4.74
N PRO A 105 14.03 16.45 3.70
CA PRO A 105 14.09 17.58 2.77
C PRO A 105 12.74 17.91 2.12
N SER A 106 11.89 16.91 1.84
CA SER A 106 10.59 17.16 1.22
C SER A 106 9.64 17.93 2.13
N TRP A 107 9.66 17.63 3.44
CA TRP A 107 8.88 18.39 4.42
C TRP A 107 9.40 19.82 4.53
N LYS A 108 10.72 19.97 4.71
CA LYS A 108 11.36 21.29 4.83
C LYS A 108 11.11 22.16 3.60
N LEU A 109 11.18 21.59 2.40
CA LEU A 109 10.88 22.33 1.17
C LEU A 109 9.47 22.94 1.17
N LEU A 110 8.48 22.20 1.66
CA LEU A 110 7.10 22.70 1.75
C LEU A 110 7.02 23.86 2.75
N ASP A 111 7.68 23.73 3.89
CA ASP A 111 7.68 24.72 4.96
C ASP A 111 8.42 26.01 4.54
N ASP A 112 9.59 25.87 3.91
CA ASP A 112 10.43 26.97 3.42
C ASP A 112 9.75 27.73 2.28
N LYS A 113 9.06 27.02 1.39
CA LYS A 113 8.40 27.61 0.22
C LYS A 113 7.09 28.31 0.57
N TRP A 114 6.41 27.88 1.63
CA TRP A 114 5.22 28.55 2.16
C TRP A 114 5.34 28.74 3.68
N PRO A 115 6.09 29.75 4.14
CA PRO A 115 6.35 29.96 5.57
C PRO A 115 5.09 30.12 6.43
N GLU A 116 4.04 30.74 5.89
CA GLU A 116 2.74 30.85 6.59
C GLU A 116 2.09 29.48 6.86
N PHE A 117 2.32 28.52 5.97
CA PHE A 117 1.89 27.13 6.18
C PHE A 117 2.84 26.39 7.12
N GLY A 118 4.14 26.57 6.91
CA GLY A 118 5.25 25.96 7.66
C GLY A 118 5.22 26.28 9.16
N ASN A 119 5.11 27.57 9.48
CA ASN A 119 5.22 28.11 10.84
C ASN A 119 4.04 27.76 11.75
N GLU A 120 2.90 27.37 11.18
CA GLU A 120 1.72 26.94 11.95
C GLU A 120 1.78 25.41 12.15
N PRO A 121 2.16 24.92 13.35
CA PRO A 121 2.37 23.49 13.61
C PRO A 121 1.08 22.67 13.54
N ARG A 122 -0.10 23.31 13.59
CA ARG A 122 -1.39 22.61 13.47
C ARG A 122 -1.76 22.30 12.02
N ASN A 123 -1.07 22.89 11.04
CA ASN A 123 -1.30 22.57 9.64
C ASN A 123 -0.86 21.13 9.33
N LEU A 124 -1.71 20.38 8.62
CA LEU A 124 -1.54 18.94 8.47
C LEU A 124 -0.73 18.58 7.23
N ARG A 125 0.22 17.66 7.38
CA ARG A 125 0.93 17.01 6.27
C ARG A 125 0.37 15.59 6.14
N LEU A 126 -0.18 15.30 4.98
CA LEU A 126 -0.97 14.12 4.71
C LEU A 126 -0.23 13.17 3.76
N ASP A 127 -0.58 11.90 3.85
CA ASP A 127 -0.27 10.91 2.82
C ASP A 127 -1.54 10.17 2.40
N LEU A 128 -1.52 9.64 1.18
CA LEU A 128 -2.64 8.95 0.56
C LEU A 128 -2.21 7.57 0.06
N SER A 129 -3.00 6.56 0.39
CA SER A 129 -2.86 5.22 -0.17
C SER A 129 -4.18 4.72 -0.75
N SER A 130 -4.09 4.03 -1.88
CA SER A 130 -5.20 3.34 -2.52
C SER A 130 -4.72 2.02 -3.12
N ASP A 131 -5.47 0.95 -2.88
CA ASP A 131 -5.27 -0.35 -3.53
C ASP A 131 -6.61 -1.09 -3.61
N GLY A 132 -6.69 -2.08 -4.51
CA GLY A 132 -7.88 -2.88 -4.75
C GLY A 132 -7.90 -4.17 -3.92
N PHE A 133 -9.03 -4.44 -3.26
CA PHE A 133 -9.29 -5.77 -2.69
C PHE A 133 -10.63 -6.35 -3.16
N ASN A 134 -10.72 -7.70 -3.15
CA ASN A 134 -11.97 -8.39 -3.45
C ASN A 134 -12.84 -8.54 -2.19
N PRO A 135 -14.05 -7.95 -2.16
CA PRO A 135 -14.93 -7.97 -1.00
C PRO A 135 -15.59 -9.34 -0.73
N HIS A 136 -15.68 -10.25 -1.71
CA HIS A 136 -16.46 -11.49 -1.59
C HIS A 136 -15.66 -12.72 -1.14
N SER A 137 -14.35 -12.59 -0.89
CA SER A 137 -13.45 -13.68 -0.48
C SER A 137 -13.38 -14.89 -1.41
N SER A 138 -14.13 -14.91 -2.52
CA SER A 138 -14.10 -15.96 -3.54
C SER A 138 -12.98 -15.69 -4.54
N LEU A 139 -12.46 -16.76 -5.17
CA LEU A 139 -11.47 -16.70 -6.27
C LEU A 139 -11.99 -16.00 -7.54
N SER A 140 -13.20 -15.45 -7.51
CA SER A 140 -13.86 -14.77 -8.62
C SER A 140 -13.42 -13.31 -8.70
N SER A 141 -12.78 -12.90 -9.80
CA SER A 141 -12.34 -11.53 -10.09
C SER A 141 -13.48 -10.57 -10.49
N ARG A 142 -14.75 -10.91 -10.21
CA ARG A 142 -15.91 -10.17 -10.72
C ARG A 142 -16.18 -8.83 -10.03
N TYR A 143 -15.51 -8.54 -8.92
CA TYR A 143 -15.71 -7.31 -8.15
C TYR A 143 -14.41 -6.85 -7.49
N SER A 144 -14.19 -5.53 -7.52
CA SER A 144 -13.09 -4.85 -6.86
C SER A 144 -13.63 -3.72 -5.99
N CYS A 145 -13.05 -3.56 -4.81
CA CYS A 145 -13.25 -2.43 -3.92
C CYS A 145 -11.92 -1.68 -3.79
N TRP A 146 -11.93 -0.38 -4.06
CA TRP A 146 -10.78 0.51 -3.98
C TRP A 146 -11.06 1.59 -2.92
N PRO A 147 -10.62 1.39 -1.67
CA PRO A 147 -10.60 2.46 -0.68
C PRO A 147 -9.48 3.46 -0.98
N VAL A 148 -9.74 4.74 -0.75
CA VAL A 148 -8.73 5.79 -0.65
C VAL A 148 -8.61 6.15 0.83
N ILE A 149 -7.40 6.07 1.35
CA ILE A 149 -7.10 6.22 2.78
C ILE A 149 -6.11 7.36 2.96
N LEU A 150 -6.42 8.30 3.85
CA LEU A 150 -5.52 9.36 4.28
C LEU A 150 -4.90 9.04 5.63
N VAL A 151 -3.66 9.46 5.82
CA VAL A 151 -2.96 9.44 7.10
C VAL A 151 -2.33 10.79 7.39
N THR A 152 -2.18 11.12 8.67
CA THR A 152 -1.65 12.41 9.12
C THR A 152 -0.25 12.21 9.71
N TYR A 153 0.78 12.71 9.01
CA TYR A 153 2.16 12.56 9.46
C TYR A 153 2.51 13.42 10.66
N ASN A 154 1.72 14.44 11.01
CA ASN A 154 2.02 15.26 12.19
C ASN A 154 2.05 14.46 13.50
N LEU A 155 1.35 13.33 13.54
CA LEU A 155 1.24 12.43 14.69
C LEU A 155 2.56 11.71 14.97
N PRO A 156 2.82 11.32 16.23
CA PRO A 156 4.03 10.58 16.57
C PRO A 156 4.12 9.21 15.88
N PRO A 157 5.34 8.64 15.76
CA PRO A 157 5.59 7.36 15.09
C PRO A 157 4.71 6.20 15.53
N TRP A 158 4.34 6.16 16.81
CA TRP A 158 3.52 5.08 17.38
C TRP A 158 2.02 5.25 17.14
N LEU A 159 1.57 6.39 16.60
CA LEU A 159 0.17 6.71 16.32
C LEU A 159 -0.15 6.89 14.81
N CYS A 160 0.72 7.55 14.03
CA CYS A 160 0.41 8.01 12.67
C CYS A 160 -0.23 6.97 11.73
N MET A 161 0.22 5.71 11.82
CA MET A 161 -0.26 4.58 10.98
C MET A 161 -1.14 3.58 11.75
N LYS A 162 -1.76 4.01 12.86
CA LYS A 162 -2.72 3.19 13.61
C LYS A 162 -4.11 3.34 13.02
N ARG A 163 -4.93 2.29 13.19
CA ARG A 163 -6.30 2.19 12.64
C ARG A 163 -7.14 3.44 12.90
N LYS A 164 -7.14 3.94 14.14
CA LYS A 164 -7.83 5.18 14.55
C LYS A 164 -7.48 6.41 13.70
N PHE A 165 -6.25 6.47 13.18
CA PHE A 165 -5.70 7.63 12.46
C PHE A 165 -5.58 7.39 10.95
N MET A 166 -5.98 6.21 10.46
CA MET A 166 -6.15 5.93 9.03
C MET A 166 -7.59 6.28 8.64
N MET A 167 -7.75 7.37 7.90
CA MET A 167 -9.05 7.92 7.53
C MET A 167 -9.46 7.40 6.17
N LEU A 168 -10.54 6.63 6.10
CA LEU A 168 -11.17 6.28 4.83
C LEU A 168 -11.85 7.54 4.26
N THR A 169 -11.50 7.95 3.04
CA THR A 169 -12.06 9.14 2.37
C THR A 169 -12.92 8.79 1.17
N LEU A 170 -12.59 7.75 0.42
CA LEU A 170 -13.40 7.26 -0.68
C LEU A 170 -13.48 5.75 -0.65
N LEU A 171 -14.60 5.23 -1.15
CA LEU A 171 -14.83 3.82 -1.30
C LEU A 171 -15.44 3.56 -2.68
N ILE A 172 -14.59 3.15 -3.62
CA ILE A 172 -14.94 2.96 -5.02
C ILE A 172 -15.25 1.48 -5.25
N PHE A 173 -16.49 1.19 -5.68
CA PHE A 173 -16.92 -0.17 -6.00
C PHE A 173 -17.20 -0.32 -7.48
N GLY A 174 -16.75 -1.43 -8.05
CA GLY A 174 -17.08 -1.77 -9.42
C GLY A 174 -16.78 -3.23 -9.78
N PRO A 175 -17.32 -3.69 -10.92
CA PRO A 175 -16.98 -5.01 -11.46
C PRO A 175 -15.51 -5.08 -11.92
N LYS A 176 -14.89 -3.92 -12.17
CA LYS A 176 -13.50 -3.77 -12.61
C LYS A 176 -12.81 -2.72 -11.74
N GLN A 177 -11.48 -2.78 -11.70
CA GLN A 177 -10.66 -1.72 -11.11
C GLN A 177 -10.81 -0.42 -11.93
N PRO A 178 -10.76 0.77 -11.28
CA PRO A 178 -10.98 2.06 -11.95
C PRO A 178 -9.83 2.45 -12.91
N ARG A 179 -8.64 1.86 -12.77
CA ARG A 179 -7.46 2.20 -13.59
C ARG A 179 -7.20 3.71 -13.57
N ASN A 180 -6.97 4.32 -14.73
CA ASN A 180 -6.72 5.75 -14.88
C ASN A 180 -7.93 6.62 -14.50
N ASP A 181 -9.14 6.07 -14.60
CA ASP A 181 -10.40 6.75 -14.29
C ASP A 181 -10.59 6.93 -12.77
N ILE A 182 -9.61 6.48 -11.95
CA ILE A 182 -9.57 6.79 -10.52
C ILE A 182 -9.61 8.30 -10.23
N ASP A 183 -9.13 9.13 -11.16
CA ASP A 183 -9.12 10.59 -11.02
C ASP A 183 -10.53 11.18 -10.92
N VAL A 184 -11.49 10.62 -11.69
CA VAL A 184 -12.90 11.00 -11.63
C VAL A 184 -13.46 10.81 -10.22
N TYR A 185 -13.03 9.76 -9.53
CA TYR A 185 -13.45 9.48 -8.15
C TYR A 185 -12.74 10.33 -7.11
N LEU A 186 -11.54 10.82 -7.40
CA LEU A 186 -10.74 11.65 -6.50
C LEU A 186 -11.19 13.12 -6.49
N GLU A 187 -11.94 13.58 -7.49
CA GLU A 187 -12.46 14.96 -7.59
C GLU A 187 -12.99 15.55 -6.27
N PRO A 188 -13.92 14.91 -5.52
CA PRO A 188 -14.42 15.48 -4.27
C PRO A 188 -13.33 15.62 -3.20
N LEU A 189 -12.39 14.67 -3.15
CA LEU A 189 -11.26 14.74 -2.23
C LEU A 189 -10.30 15.88 -2.62
N ILE A 190 -10.07 16.09 -3.92
CA ILE A 190 -9.23 17.18 -4.43
C ILE A 190 -9.86 18.54 -4.11
N ASP A 191 -11.19 18.69 -4.23
CA ASP A 191 -11.89 19.90 -3.83
C ASP A 191 -11.72 20.22 -2.33
N ASP A 192 -11.80 19.20 -1.46
CA ASP A 192 -11.54 19.38 -0.02
C ASP A 192 -10.07 19.68 0.28
N LEU A 193 -9.13 19.06 -0.44
CA LEU A 193 -7.71 19.36 -0.32
C LEU A 193 -7.36 20.78 -0.80
N LYS A 194 -8.02 21.28 -1.85
CA LYS A 194 -7.94 22.68 -2.29
C LYS A 194 -8.47 23.62 -1.21
N SER A 195 -9.62 23.30 -0.62
CA SER A 195 -10.22 24.09 0.46
C SER A 195 -9.35 24.10 1.71
N LEU A 196 -8.75 22.96 2.08
CA LEU A 196 -7.77 22.86 3.15
C LEU A 196 -6.49 23.63 2.83
N TRP A 197 -6.04 23.66 1.57
CA TRP A 197 -4.86 24.45 1.20
C TRP A 197 -5.08 25.95 1.38
N VAL A 198 -6.27 26.46 1.01
CA VAL A 198 -6.68 27.85 1.23
C VAL A 198 -6.86 28.15 2.72
N GLY A 199 -7.50 27.24 3.46
CA GLY A 199 -7.63 27.29 4.91
C GLY A 199 -9.07 27.29 5.40
N ILE A 200 -9.34 26.43 6.39
CA ILE A 200 -10.64 26.31 7.04
C ILE A 200 -10.63 27.12 8.33
N ARG A 201 -11.38 28.21 8.37
CA ARG A 201 -11.47 29.11 9.53
C ARG A 201 -12.34 28.51 10.64
N GLY A 202 -12.12 29.00 11.87
CA GLY A 202 -12.96 28.68 13.02
C GLY A 202 -12.82 27.23 13.52
N VAL A 203 -11.65 26.61 13.32
CA VAL A 203 -11.36 25.31 13.92
C VAL A 203 -10.90 25.55 15.35
N TYR A 204 -11.55 24.89 16.31
CA TYR A 204 -11.19 24.98 17.72
C TYR A 204 -10.15 23.92 18.07
N ASP A 205 -9.03 24.35 18.64
CA ASP A 205 -7.99 23.50 19.22
C ASP A 205 -8.25 23.31 20.71
N ALA A 206 -8.71 22.13 21.10
CA ALA A 206 -8.98 21.81 22.50
C ALA A 206 -7.73 21.70 23.37
N HIS A 207 -6.53 21.56 22.79
CA HIS A 207 -5.29 21.55 23.55
C HIS A 207 -4.87 22.96 23.97
N ASN A 208 -4.88 23.91 23.02
CA ASN A 208 -4.47 25.30 23.27
C ASN A 208 -5.64 26.20 23.72
N GLY A 209 -6.89 25.76 23.56
CA GLY A 209 -8.09 26.52 23.93
C GLY A 209 -8.39 27.70 23.00
N GLU A 210 -7.94 27.65 21.75
CA GLU A 210 -8.07 28.76 20.80
C GLU A 210 -8.61 28.33 19.43
N TYR A 211 -9.10 29.32 18.67
CA TYR A 211 -9.53 29.12 17.29
C TYR A 211 -8.39 29.46 16.33
N PHE A 212 -8.23 28.63 15.30
CA PHE A 212 -7.22 28.85 14.26
C PHE A 212 -7.79 28.55 12.87
N THR A 213 -6.98 28.85 11.85
CA THR A 213 -7.26 28.46 10.46
C THR A 213 -6.50 27.20 10.14
N LEU A 214 -7.22 26.10 9.96
CA LEU A 214 -6.64 24.80 9.63
C LEU A 214 -6.28 24.74 8.15
N ARG A 215 -5.02 24.44 7.85
CA ARG A 215 -4.59 24.08 6.49
C ARG A 215 -4.06 22.65 6.41
N ALA A 216 -4.06 22.07 5.22
CA ALA A 216 -3.43 20.78 4.98
C ALA A 216 -2.76 20.69 3.59
N ALA A 217 -1.73 19.85 3.49
CA ALA A 217 -1.04 19.52 2.25
C ALA A 217 -0.78 18.02 2.13
N LEU A 218 -1.02 17.45 0.95
CA LEU A 218 -0.72 16.07 0.61
C LEU A 218 0.75 15.96 0.15
N MET A 219 1.55 15.22 0.91
CA MET A 219 3.00 15.11 0.67
C MET A 219 3.34 14.18 -0.49
N TRP A 220 2.68 13.03 -0.57
CA TRP A 220 2.86 12.03 -1.62
C TRP A 220 1.77 10.96 -1.50
N THR A 221 1.80 9.99 -2.41
CA THR A 221 1.02 8.76 -2.30
C THR A 221 1.91 7.53 -2.10
N ILE A 222 1.48 6.54 -1.32
CA ILE A 222 2.14 5.23 -1.18
C ILE A 222 1.23 4.13 -1.71
N ASN A 223 1.66 3.43 -2.75
CA ASN A 223 0.88 2.37 -3.36
C ASN A 223 1.78 1.29 -3.96
N ASP A 224 1.22 0.11 -4.18
CA ASP A 224 1.86 -0.90 -5.01
C ASP A 224 2.09 -0.37 -6.43
N PHE A 225 2.97 -1.01 -7.20
CA PHE A 225 3.38 -0.47 -8.49
C PHE A 225 2.25 -0.37 -9.55
N PRO A 226 1.29 -1.31 -9.61
CA PRO A 226 0.05 -1.13 -10.37
C PRO A 226 -0.82 0.05 -9.95
N ALA A 227 -1.06 0.27 -8.65
CA ALA A 227 -1.82 1.43 -8.19
C ALA A 227 -1.05 2.74 -8.37
N TYR A 228 0.29 2.70 -8.30
CA TYR A 228 1.17 3.80 -8.67
C TYR A 228 0.88 4.24 -10.11
N GLU A 229 0.79 3.31 -11.08
CA GLU A 229 0.41 3.62 -12.47
C GLU A 229 -0.95 4.33 -12.55
N ASN A 230 -1.96 3.80 -11.84
CA ASN A 230 -3.31 4.35 -11.87
C ASN A 230 -3.37 5.80 -11.33
N LEU A 231 -2.64 6.10 -10.25
CA LEU A 231 -2.68 7.42 -9.60
C LEU A 231 -1.77 8.44 -10.27
N SER A 232 -0.55 8.03 -10.67
CA SER A 232 0.44 8.93 -11.26
C SER A 232 0.25 9.14 -12.77
N GLY A 233 -0.36 8.17 -13.45
CA GLY A 233 -0.35 8.08 -14.91
C GLY A 233 0.99 7.59 -15.48
N CYS A 234 2.04 7.37 -14.68
CA CYS A 234 3.31 6.84 -15.16
C CYS A 234 3.14 5.44 -15.76
N VAL A 235 3.87 5.17 -16.83
CA VAL A 235 4.02 3.83 -17.38
C VAL A 235 4.94 3.02 -16.45
N VAL A 236 4.41 1.94 -15.87
CA VAL A 236 5.14 1.06 -14.93
C VAL A 236 5.54 -0.29 -15.55
N LYS A 237 5.41 -0.42 -16.87
CA LYS A 237 5.73 -1.63 -17.65
C LYS A 237 6.33 -1.24 -18.99
N GLY A 238 7.08 -2.14 -19.63
CA GLY A 238 7.67 -1.84 -20.92
C GLY A 238 9.07 -1.24 -20.79
N TYR A 239 9.57 -0.61 -21.85
CA TYR A 239 10.94 -0.10 -21.90
C TYR A 239 11.20 1.09 -20.96
N LYS A 240 10.13 1.78 -20.55
CA LYS A 240 10.16 3.05 -19.81
C LYS A 240 9.45 2.93 -18.46
N ALA A 241 9.56 1.75 -17.84
CA ALA A 241 8.80 1.39 -16.65
C ALA A 241 9.26 2.10 -15.38
N CYS A 242 10.47 2.67 -15.36
CA CYS A 242 10.99 3.35 -14.18
C CYS A 242 10.50 4.80 -14.18
N PRO A 243 9.70 5.24 -13.19
CA PRO A 243 9.18 6.61 -13.16
C PRO A 243 10.28 7.66 -12.89
N ILE A 244 11.45 7.23 -12.41
CA ILE A 244 12.58 8.11 -12.10
C ILE A 244 13.52 8.23 -13.29
N CYS A 245 13.81 7.13 -14.00
CA CYS A 245 14.64 7.17 -15.21
C CYS A 245 13.85 7.59 -16.46
N GLY A 246 12.52 7.44 -16.45
CA GLY A 246 11.64 7.82 -17.56
C GLY A 246 12.05 7.17 -18.88
N ASP A 247 12.26 8.00 -19.89
CA ASP A 247 12.65 7.60 -21.24
C ASP A 247 14.04 6.95 -21.30
N ASP A 248 14.93 7.29 -20.36
CA ASP A 248 16.31 6.79 -20.29
C ASP A 248 16.45 5.53 -19.43
N THR A 249 15.32 4.91 -19.06
CA THR A 249 15.29 3.63 -18.34
C THR A 249 16.17 2.60 -19.06
N PRO A 250 17.20 2.04 -18.40
CA PRO A 250 18.12 1.10 -19.01
C PRO A 250 17.45 -0.27 -19.17
N SER A 251 16.78 -0.46 -20.30
CA SER A 251 15.96 -1.65 -20.57
C SER A 251 16.42 -2.40 -21.82
N HIS A 252 16.23 -3.72 -21.81
CA HIS A 252 16.58 -4.61 -22.90
C HIS A 252 15.55 -5.73 -23.06
N ARG A 253 15.08 -5.97 -24.28
CA ARG A 253 14.15 -7.06 -24.56
C ARG A 253 14.92 -8.34 -24.88
N LEU A 254 14.71 -9.34 -24.03
CA LEU A 254 15.29 -10.67 -24.18
C LEU A 254 14.66 -11.40 -25.37
N LYS A 255 15.51 -11.98 -26.23
CA LYS A 255 15.09 -12.58 -27.51
C LYS A 255 14.30 -13.86 -27.30
N ASN A 256 14.75 -14.74 -26.41
CA ASN A 256 14.11 -16.02 -26.11
C ASN A 256 13.14 -15.91 -24.94
N GLY A 257 13.50 -15.16 -23.89
CA GLY A 257 12.62 -14.93 -22.75
C GLY A 257 11.40 -14.06 -23.06
N HIS A 258 11.42 -13.31 -24.17
CA HIS A 258 10.39 -12.36 -24.63
C HIS A 258 9.97 -11.30 -23.60
N LYS A 259 10.79 -11.10 -22.56
CA LYS A 259 10.57 -10.15 -21.46
C LYS A 259 11.53 -8.98 -21.58
N ILE A 260 11.11 -7.85 -21.01
CA ILE A 260 11.99 -6.71 -20.81
C ILE A 260 12.70 -6.90 -19.47
N CYS A 261 14.02 -6.83 -19.51
CA CYS A 261 14.89 -6.78 -18.34
C CYS A 261 15.52 -5.39 -18.23
N TYR A 262 15.98 -5.05 -17.04
CA TYR A 262 16.49 -3.73 -16.69
C TYR A 262 17.92 -3.88 -16.18
N ILE A 263 18.86 -3.87 -17.12
CA ILE A 263 20.29 -4.08 -16.90
C ILE A 263 21.07 -2.84 -17.32
N GLY A 264 22.28 -2.66 -16.82
CA GLY A 264 23.09 -1.46 -17.07
C GLY A 264 23.26 -0.57 -15.84
N HIS A 265 23.18 -1.15 -14.63
CA HIS A 265 23.43 -0.42 -13.38
C HIS A 265 24.86 0.16 -13.30
N ARG A 266 25.77 -0.29 -14.18
CA ARG A 266 27.09 0.31 -14.36
C ARG A 266 27.06 1.81 -14.70
N LYS A 267 25.95 2.32 -15.26
CA LYS A 267 25.76 3.76 -15.50
C LYS A 267 25.87 4.60 -14.23
N TRP A 268 25.54 4.05 -13.06
CA TRP A 268 25.61 4.75 -11.76
C TRP A 268 26.99 4.65 -11.09
N LEU A 269 27.94 3.87 -11.64
CA LEU A 269 29.29 3.80 -11.09
C LEU A 269 30.11 5.03 -11.49
N PRO A 270 31.17 5.40 -10.76
CA PRO A 270 32.13 6.42 -11.22
C PRO A 270 32.67 6.11 -12.62
N ILE A 271 32.94 7.14 -13.44
CA ILE A 271 33.38 6.99 -14.85
C ILE A 271 34.66 6.13 -14.97
N ASN A 272 35.57 6.24 -14.01
CA ASN A 272 36.82 5.49 -13.94
C ASN A 272 36.69 4.08 -13.33
N HIS A 273 35.49 3.68 -12.88
CA HIS A 273 35.31 2.40 -12.20
C HIS A 273 35.61 1.21 -13.14
N PRO A 274 36.43 0.21 -12.72
CA PRO A 274 36.86 -0.88 -13.60
C PRO A 274 35.74 -1.65 -14.29
N TYR A 275 34.60 -1.83 -13.61
CA TYR A 275 33.44 -2.57 -14.15
C TYR A 275 32.87 -1.95 -15.43
N ARG A 276 33.02 -0.64 -15.65
CA ARG A 276 32.56 0.04 -16.88
C ARG A 276 33.26 -0.49 -18.12
N ARG A 277 34.49 -0.99 -18.01
CA ARG A 277 35.27 -1.55 -19.15
C ARG A 277 35.08 -3.05 -19.33
N GLN A 278 34.51 -3.76 -18.35
CA GLN A 278 34.36 -5.21 -18.38
C GLN A 278 33.21 -5.63 -19.30
N ARG A 279 33.53 -6.18 -20.47
CA ARG A 279 32.53 -6.59 -21.47
C ARG A 279 31.94 -7.97 -21.16
N ALA A 280 32.81 -8.98 -21.08
CA ALA A 280 32.42 -10.39 -20.94
C ALA A 280 31.66 -10.69 -19.64
N ALA A 281 31.95 -9.97 -18.56
CA ALA A 281 31.30 -10.16 -17.27
C ALA A 281 29.87 -9.58 -17.20
N PHE A 282 29.44 -8.78 -18.17
CA PHE A 282 28.16 -8.07 -18.14
C PHE A 282 27.33 -8.37 -19.39
N ASN A 283 27.16 -7.39 -20.29
CA ASN A 283 26.28 -7.47 -21.47
C ASN A 283 27.07 -7.48 -22.79
N GLY A 284 28.35 -7.85 -22.76
CA GLY A 284 29.23 -7.86 -23.93
C GLY A 284 29.71 -6.48 -24.38
N LYS A 285 29.28 -5.39 -23.73
CA LYS A 285 29.61 -4.01 -24.11
C LYS A 285 30.31 -3.25 -22.98
N PRO A 286 31.19 -2.28 -23.28
CA PRO A 286 31.62 -1.29 -22.30
C PRO A 286 30.46 -0.33 -21.98
N GLU A 287 30.51 0.31 -20.81
CA GLU A 287 29.50 1.29 -20.36
C GLU A 287 30.12 2.68 -20.19
N TYR A 288 29.80 3.59 -21.11
CA TYR A 288 30.26 4.98 -21.11
C TYR A 288 29.15 5.98 -20.75
N GLY A 289 27.91 5.52 -20.62
CA GLY A 289 26.77 6.36 -20.29
C GLY A 289 26.82 6.88 -18.86
N ILE A 290 26.06 7.95 -18.63
CA ILE A 290 25.80 8.53 -17.31
C ILE A 290 24.47 7.98 -16.75
N PRO A 291 24.26 8.01 -15.43
CA PRO A 291 22.96 7.61 -14.89
C PRO A 291 21.88 8.59 -15.40
N PRO A 292 20.67 8.09 -15.72
CA PRO A 292 19.53 8.95 -16.02
C PRO A 292 19.32 9.99 -14.93
N GLU A 293 19.18 11.25 -15.33
CA GLU A 293 18.84 12.32 -14.40
C GLU A 293 17.33 12.27 -14.11
N PRO A 294 16.91 12.26 -12.83
CA PRO A 294 15.51 12.39 -12.50
C PRO A 294 14.96 13.69 -13.07
N LEU A 295 13.84 13.60 -13.77
CA LEU A 295 13.18 14.77 -14.34
C LEU A 295 12.91 15.82 -13.27
N THR A 296 13.19 17.07 -13.62
CA THR A 296 12.88 18.23 -12.80
C THR A 296 11.37 18.41 -12.67
N ARG A 297 10.98 19.26 -11.73
CA ARG A 297 9.57 19.50 -11.41
C ARG A 297 8.85 20.18 -12.56
N GLU A 298 9.53 21.14 -13.18
CA GLU A 298 9.12 21.93 -14.31
C GLU A 298 9.01 21.06 -15.57
N GLU A 299 9.98 20.17 -15.79
CA GLU A 299 9.94 19.18 -16.88
C GLU A 299 8.76 18.24 -16.74
N VAL A 300 8.52 17.66 -15.55
CA VAL A 300 7.37 16.78 -15.37
C VAL A 300 6.05 17.53 -15.60
N LEU A 301 5.93 18.78 -15.13
CA LEU A 301 4.72 19.57 -15.37
C LEU A 301 4.54 19.85 -16.87
N HIS A 302 5.58 20.34 -17.55
CA HIS A 302 5.57 20.62 -18.97
C HIS A 302 5.22 19.37 -19.80
N MET A 303 5.82 18.22 -19.48
CA MET A 303 5.55 16.94 -20.15
C MET A 303 4.10 16.49 -19.95
N VAL A 304 3.56 16.67 -18.75
CA VAL A 304 2.20 16.26 -18.42
C VAL A 304 1.14 17.19 -19.03
N GLU A 305 1.45 18.48 -19.24
CA GLU A 305 0.53 19.47 -19.80
C GLU A 305 0.51 19.50 -21.33
N ASN A 306 1.68 19.37 -21.97
CA ASN A 306 1.79 19.52 -23.42
C ASN A 306 1.53 18.22 -24.20
N GLY A 307 1.26 17.11 -23.50
CA GLY A 307 0.98 15.82 -24.13
C GLY A 307 2.18 15.22 -24.88
N ASP A 308 3.37 15.75 -24.65
CA ASP A 308 4.63 15.29 -25.25
C ASP A 308 5.11 13.98 -24.60
N ARG A 309 4.41 12.89 -24.96
CA ARG A 309 4.87 11.49 -25.15
C ARG A 309 4.94 10.46 -23.99
N VAL A 310 4.68 9.23 -24.45
CA VAL A 310 4.98 7.81 -24.06
C VAL A 310 5.06 7.38 -22.58
N CYS A 311 5.72 8.11 -21.67
CA CYS A 311 5.96 7.64 -20.29
C CYS A 311 4.86 8.04 -19.30
N TRP A 312 3.95 8.94 -19.69
CA TRP A 312 2.70 9.24 -18.97
C TRP A 312 1.48 8.93 -19.84
N LYS A 313 0.47 8.31 -19.23
CA LYS A 313 -0.82 8.00 -19.86
C LYS A 313 -1.89 9.06 -19.60
N LYS A 314 -1.69 9.90 -18.59
CA LYS A 314 -2.60 10.98 -18.19
C LYS A 314 -1.89 12.03 -17.33
N LYS A 315 -2.49 13.22 -17.26
CA LYS A 315 -2.25 14.19 -16.18
C LYS A 315 -3.02 13.75 -14.95
N SER A 316 -2.30 13.38 -13.90
CA SER A 316 -2.90 13.03 -12.62
C SER A 316 -3.66 14.23 -12.04
N ILE A 317 -4.86 13.99 -11.52
CA ILE A 317 -5.69 15.02 -10.87
C ILE A 317 -4.98 15.71 -9.70
N PHE A 318 -3.96 15.11 -9.09
CA PHE A 318 -3.20 15.78 -8.03
C PHE A 318 -2.46 17.04 -8.50
N PHE A 319 -2.21 17.21 -9.81
CA PHE A 319 -1.63 18.45 -10.35
C PHE A 319 -2.55 19.67 -10.24
N ASP A 320 -3.83 19.46 -9.91
CA ASP A 320 -4.75 20.53 -9.56
C ASP A 320 -4.46 21.17 -8.20
N LEU A 321 -3.69 20.49 -7.34
CA LEU A 321 -3.22 21.04 -6.08
C LEU A 321 -2.02 21.94 -6.37
N GLU A 322 -2.14 23.22 -6.03
CA GLU A 322 -1.16 24.26 -6.37
C GLU A 322 0.29 23.91 -5.98
N TYR A 323 0.46 23.30 -4.81
CA TYR A 323 1.77 22.91 -4.27
C TYR A 323 2.34 21.63 -4.89
N TRP A 324 1.51 20.77 -5.51
CA TRP A 324 1.91 19.42 -5.93
C TRP A 324 3.05 19.39 -6.92
N LYS A 325 3.07 20.35 -7.86
CA LYS A 325 4.15 20.48 -8.84
C LYS A 325 5.51 20.73 -8.20
N TYR A 326 5.55 21.25 -6.97
CA TYR A 326 6.80 21.61 -6.29
C TYR A 326 7.40 20.47 -5.45
N LEU A 327 6.67 19.37 -5.24
CA LEU A 327 7.09 18.25 -4.41
C LEU A 327 8.27 17.49 -5.06
N LEU A 328 9.26 17.12 -4.25
CA LEU A 328 10.44 16.35 -4.70
C LEU A 328 10.09 14.89 -5.05
N VAL A 329 9.10 14.36 -4.35
CA VAL A 329 8.50 13.04 -4.54
C VAL A 329 7.00 13.20 -4.46
N ARG A 330 6.30 12.80 -5.52
CA ARG A 330 4.83 12.87 -5.62
C ARG A 330 4.17 11.52 -5.34
N HIS A 331 4.84 10.45 -5.76
CA HIS A 331 4.43 9.08 -5.55
C HIS A 331 5.65 8.31 -5.06
N ALA A 332 5.58 7.73 -3.86
CA ALA A 332 6.69 7.04 -3.24
C ALA A 332 6.86 5.64 -3.84
N LEU A 333 8.11 5.19 -3.92
CA LEU A 333 8.40 3.78 -4.23
C LEU A 333 8.08 2.90 -3.03
N ASP A 334 7.25 1.88 -3.25
CA ASP A 334 6.87 0.94 -2.20
C ASP A 334 7.98 -0.10 -1.94
N VAL A 335 8.81 0.21 -0.95
CA VAL A 335 9.92 -0.65 -0.50
C VAL A 335 9.42 -2.05 -0.11
N MET A 336 8.20 -2.18 0.40
CA MET A 336 7.63 -3.46 0.79
C MET A 336 7.50 -4.43 -0.36
N HIS A 337 6.84 -3.98 -1.42
CA HIS A 337 6.63 -4.80 -2.59
C HIS A 337 7.92 -4.97 -3.38
N ILE A 338 8.79 -3.96 -3.42
CA ILE A 338 10.12 -4.05 -4.05
C ILE A 338 10.95 -5.14 -3.36
N GLU A 339 11.15 -5.05 -2.04
CA GLU A 339 11.95 -6.01 -1.27
C GLU A 339 11.36 -7.42 -1.34
N LYS A 340 10.03 -7.54 -1.24
CA LYS A 340 9.34 -8.82 -1.41
C LYS A 340 9.62 -9.44 -2.78
N ASN A 341 9.49 -8.67 -3.87
CA ASN A 341 9.68 -9.19 -5.23
C ASN A 341 11.13 -9.56 -5.51
N VAL A 342 12.08 -8.80 -4.95
CA VAL A 342 13.51 -9.12 -4.98
C VAL A 342 13.79 -10.42 -4.22
N CYS A 343 13.25 -10.56 -3.00
CA CYS A 343 13.35 -11.78 -2.20
C CYS A 343 12.78 -12.99 -2.95
N ASP A 344 11.55 -12.86 -3.47
CA ASP A 344 10.89 -13.91 -4.24
C ASP A 344 11.74 -14.33 -5.45
N SER A 345 12.37 -13.36 -6.14
CA SER A 345 13.26 -13.63 -7.28
C SER A 345 14.54 -14.35 -6.86
N ILE A 346 15.16 -13.97 -5.74
CA ILE A 346 16.36 -14.64 -5.21
C ILE A 346 16.02 -16.07 -4.79
N ILE A 347 15.05 -16.25 -3.89
CA ILE A 347 14.66 -17.55 -3.35
C ILE A 347 14.21 -18.49 -4.48
N SER A 348 13.38 -18.01 -5.40
CA SER A 348 12.90 -18.83 -6.50
C SER A 348 13.99 -19.25 -7.48
N THR A 349 15.05 -18.45 -7.61
CA THR A 349 16.21 -18.78 -8.45
C THR A 349 17.14 -19.77 -7.73
N LEU A 350 17.47 -19.52 -6.46
CA LEU A 350 18.36 -20.40 -5.67
C LEU A 350 17.77 -21.80 -5.46
N LEU A 351 16.47 -21.88 -5.17
CA LEU A 351 15.76 -23.13 -4.90
C LEU A 351 15.05 -23.71 -6.13
N GLU A 352 15.24 -23.11 -7.31
CA GLU A 352 14.65 -23.54 -8.59
C GLU A 352 13.13 -23.79 -8.50
N ILE A 353 12.40 -22.85 -7.90
CA ILE A 353 10.95 -23.00 -7.68
C ILE A 353 10.23 -23.00 -9.05
N PRO A 354 9.47 -24.05 -9.40
CA PRO A 354 8.80 -24.15 -10.69
C PRO A 354 7.88 -22.95 -10.97
N GLY A 355 7.96 -22.41 -12.19
CA GLY A 355 7.16 -21.27 -12.64
C GLY A 355 7.60 -19.89 -12.12
N LYS A 356 8.47 -19.83 -11.09
CA LYS A 356 9.02 -18.58 -10.53
C LYS A 356 10.52 -18.41 -10.72
N ASN A 357 11.23 -19.51 -11.00
CA ASN A 357 12.65 -19.52 -11.27
C ASN A 357 12.98 -18.55 -12.42
N LYS A 358 13.97 -17.68 -12.21
CA LYS A 358 14.46 -16.74 -13.22
C LYS A 358 15.47 -17.39 -14.17
N ASP A 359 15.95 -18.59 -13.85
CA ASP A 359 16.97 -19.31 -14.61
C ASP A 359 16.40 -20.56 -15.30
N GLY A 360 16.26 -20.50 -16.62
CA GLY A 360 15.79 -21.63 -17.43
C GLY A 360 16.39 -21.60 -18.82
N ILE A 361 15.96 -22.52 -19.70
CA ILE A 361 16.50 -22.66 -21.06
C ILE A 361 16.49 -21.32 -21.81
N ALA A 362 15.38 -20.59 -21.78
CA ALA A 362 15.27 -19.28 -22.43
C ALA A 362 16.31 -18.28 -21.89
N ALA A 363 16.51 -18.21 -20.58
CA ALA A 363 17.49 -17.32 -19.95
C ALA A 363 18.94 -17.68 -20.34
N ARG A 364 19.25 -18.98 -20.47
CA ARG A 364 20.57 -19.46 -20.92
C ARG A 364 20.81 -19.16 -22.40
N LEU A 365 19.80 -19.34 -23.25
CA LEU A 365 19.87 -18.94 -24.66
C LEU A 365 19.99 -17.41 -24.82
N ASP A 366 19.39 -16.62 -23.91
CA ASP A 366 19.55 -15.17 -23.91
C ASP A 366 20.99 -14.75 -23.57
N LEU A 367 21.65 -15.44 -22.62
CA LEU A 367 23.08 -15.24 -22.35
C LEU A 367 23.93 -15.49 -23.60
N LEU A 368 23.66 -16.58 -24.34
CA LEU A 368 24.35 -16.89 -25.60
C LEU A 368 24.13 -15.81 -26.66
N ASN A 369 22.89 -15.36 -26.84
CA ASN A 369 22.56 -14.29 -27.78
C ASN A 369 23.27 -12.96 -27.42
N MET A 370 23.53 -12.73 -26.14
CA MET A 370 24.28 -11.57 -25.64
C MET A 370 25.80 -11.78 -25.73
N GLY A 371 26.28 -12.96 -26.11
CA GLY A 371 27.70 -13.28 -26.22
C GLY A 371 28.43 -13.36 -24.88
N VAL A 372 27.71 -13.70 -23.80
CA VAL A 372 28.26 -13.76 -22.43
C VAL A 372 27.95 -15.11 -21.78
N LYS A 373 28.85 -15.57 -20.90
CA LYS A 373 28.70 -16.86 -20.18
C LYS A 373 28.39 -18.03 -21.11
N THR A 374 29.13 -18.14 -22.22
CA THR A 374 28.89 -19.16 -23.26
C THR A 374 29.13 -20.58 -22.78
N ASP A 375 29.94 -20.74 -21.74
CA ASP A 375 30.15 -21.97 -20.97
C ASP A 375 28.87 -22.51 -20.31
N LEU A 376 27.85 -21.66 -20.14
CA LEU A 376 26.58 -22.02 -19.52
C LEU A 376 25.48 -22.41 -20.53
N GLN A 377 25.85 -22.75 -21.77
CA GLN A 377 24.90 -23.14 -22.80
C GLN A 377 24.08 -24.40 -22.43
N PRO A 378 22.80 -24.49 -22.82
CA PRO A 378 22.03 -25.72 -22.64
C PRO A 378 22.66 -26.91 -23.38
N GLU A 379 22.81 -28.03 -22.68
CA GLU A 379 23.25 -29.31 -23.24
C GLU A 379 22.02 -30.14 -23.61
N TYR A 380 21.78 -30.32 -24.91
CA TYR A 380 20.65 -31.10 -25.42
C TYR A 380 20.99 -32.59 -25.46
N GLY A 381 20.55 -33.35 -24.45
CA GLY A 381 20.62 -34.81 -24.45
C GLY A 381 19.35 -35.44 -25.04
N GLU A 382 19.41 -36.73 -25.37
CA GLU A 382 18.30 -37.48 -26.00
C GLU A 382 16.99 -37.48 -25.18
N ARG A 383 17.09 -37.46 -23.84
CA ARG A 383 15.92 -37.54 -22.94
C ARG A 383 15.59 -36.24 -22.22
N ARG A 384 16.60 -35.41 -21.93
CA ARG A 384 16.45 -34.17 -21.14
C ARG A 384 17.52 -33.15 -21.54
N THR A 385 17.14 -31.89 -21.57
CA THR A 385 18.08 -30.78 -21.63
C THR A 385 18.71 -30.57 -20.25
N ARG A 386 20.04 -30.57 -20.19
CA ARG A 386 20.81 -30.26 -18.98
C ARG A 386 21.28 -28.81 -19.04
N LEU A 387 21.18 -28.10 -17.91
CA LEU A 387 21.72 -26.75 -17.76
C LEU A 387 22.98 -26.82 -16.90
N PRO A 388 24.15 -26.40 -17.40
CA PRO A 388 25.35 -26.29 -16.58
C PRO A 388 25.14 -25.36 -15.39
N PRO A 389 25.62 -25.72 -14.18
CA PRO A 389 25.45 -24.89 -13.00
C PRO A 389 26.22 -23.58 -13.17
N GLY A 390 25.54 -22.46 -12.93
CA GLY A 390 26.17 -21.14 -12.80
C GLY A 390 26.42 -20.79 -11.33
N PRO A 391 27.08 -19.64 -11.05
CA PRO A 391 27.42 -19.20 -9.69
C PRO A 391 26.24 -19.05 -8.72
N TRP A 392 25.02 -18.95 -9.24
CA TRP A 392 23.78 -18.81 -8.46
C TRP A 392 23.06 -20.14 -8.21
N ASN A 393 23.49 -21.25 -8.82
CA ASN A 393 22.83 -22.55 -8.66
C ASN A 393 23.36 -23.25 -7.41
N LEU A 394 22.43 -23.79 -6.61
CA LEU A 394 22.74 -24.66 -5.50
C LEU A 394 22.67 -26.13 -5.95
N SER A 395 23.61 -26.95 -5.49
CA SER A 395 23.47 -28.40 -5.58
C SER A 395 22.26 -28.89 -4.78
N LYS A 396 21.80 -30.12 -5.03
CA LYS A 396 20.69 -30.71 -4.28
C LYS A 396 20.96 -30.76 -2.77
N ALA A 397 22.20 -31.08 -2.39
CA ALA A 397 22.62 -31.10 -0.98
C ALA A 397 22.57 -29.70 -0.35
N GLU A 398 23.05 -28.68 -1.07
CA GLU A 398 23.01 -27.31 -0.57
C GLU A 398 21.58 -26.74 -0.47
N LYS A 399 20.66 -27.10 -1.38
CA LYS A 399 19.24 -26.71 -1.24
C LYS A 399 18.62 -27.29 0.03
N ILE A 400 18.94 -28.56 0.32
CA ILE A 400 18.50 -29.21 1.57
C ILE A 400 19.08 -28.48 2.77
N GLU A 401 20.37 -28.12 2.74
CA GLU A 401 21.03 -27.39 3.83
C GLU A 401 20.40 -26.02 4.08
N VAL A 402 20.11 -25.25 3.02
CA VAL A 402 19.38 -23.97 3.13
C VAL A 402 18.01 -24.15 3.77
N CYS A 403 17.25 -25.15 3.32
CA CYS A 403 15.93 -25.44 3.89
C CYS A 403 16.01 -25.92 5.34
N ASN A 404 16.98 -26.75 5.69
CA ASN A 404 17.22 -27.19 7.07
C ASN A 404 17.60 -26.01 7.96
N SER A 405 18.42 -25.09 7.45
CA SER A 405 18.77 -23.86 8.16
C SER A 405 17.51 -23.07 8.52
N PHE A 406 16.63 -22.78 7.54
CA PHE A 406 15.36 -22.11 7.80
C PHE A 406 14.43 -22.90 8.72
N TYR A 407 14.39 -24.23 8.59
CA TYR A 407 13.56 -25.09 9.43
C TYR A 407 14.00 -25.06 10.91
N GLY A 408 15.31 -24.97 11.16
CA GLY A 408 15.91 -24.94 12.48
C GLY A 408 15.99 -23.56 13.13
N MET A 409 15.82 -22.47 12.36
CA MET A 409 15.89 -21.10 12.87
C MET A 409 14.79 -20.81 13.90
N LYS A 410 15.20 -20.20 15.02
CA LYS A 410 14.32 -19.67 16.05
C LYS A 410 14.53 -18.17 16.19
N VAL A 411 13.44 -17.44 16.35
CA VAL A 411 13.44 -15.99 16.55
C VAL A 411 12.62 -15.65 17.80
N PRO A 412 12.79 -14.44 18.39
CA PRO A 412 11.96 -14.00 19.50
C PRO A 412 10.47 -14.05 19.18
N GLU A 413 9.64 -14.22 20.20
CA GLU A 413 8.19 -14.19 20.05
C GLU A 413 7.72 -12.85 19.46
N GLY A 414 6.81 -12.92 18.48
CA GLY A 414 6.29 -11.73 17.79
C GLY A 414 7.23 -11.11 16.74
N TYR A 415 8.43 -11.66 16.54
CA TYR A 415 9.39 -11.14 15.56
C TYR A 415 9.01 -11.45 14.11
N SER A 416 8.66 -12.70 13.81
CA SER A 416 8.20 -13.14 12.48
C SER A 416 7.14 -14.22 12.58
N SER A 417 6.59 -14.63 11.42
CA SER A 417 5.82 -15.87 11.38
C SER A 417 6.73 -17.08 11.68
N ASN A 418 6.12 -18.21 12.00
CA ASN A 418 6.88 -19.44 12.23
C ASN A 418 7.47 -19.97 10.90
N ILE A 419 8.73 -19.64 10.65
CA ILE A 419 9.45 -19.98 9.41
C ILE A 419 9.45 -21.48 9.12
N LYS A 420 9.47 -22.32 10.16
CA LYS A 420 9.38 -23.78 10.02
C LYS A 420 8.14 -24.21 9.21
N ASN A 421 7.01 -23.53 9.39
CA ASN A 421 5.77 -23.83 8.68
C ASN A 421 5.81 -23.41 7.20
N LEU A 422 6.79 -22.60 6.81
CA LEU A 422 7.00 -22.12 5.44
C LEU A 422 8.02 -22.98 4.69
N VAL A 423 8.65 -23.96 5.33
CA VAL A 423 9.66 -24.83 4.72
C VAL A 423 9.04 -26.16 4.32
N SER A 424 9.23 -26.56 3.06
CA SER A 424 9.00 -27.93 2.62
C SER A 424 10.33 -28.65 2.42
N LEU A 425 10.66 -29.56 3.34
CA LEU A 425 11.87 -30.39 3.25
C LEU A 425 11.77 -31.40 2.09
N GLN A 426 10.59 -31.99 1.88
CA GLN A 426 10.33 -32.95 0.79
C GLN A 426 10.66 -32.36 -0.59
N PHE A 427 10.26 -31.11 -0.82
CA PHE A 427 10.47 -30.41 -2.08
C PHE A 427 11.66 -29.43 -2.06
N SER A 428 12.38 -29.36 -0.93
CA SER A 428 13.51 -28.45 -0.67
C SER A 428 13.23 -27.01 -1.12
N ARG A 429 12.07 -26.46 -0.71
CA ARG A 429 11.63 -25.12 -1.10
C ARG A 429 10.84 -24.41 0.00
N LEU A 430 10.76 -23.09 -0.10
CA LEU A 430 9.89 -22.27 0.73
C LEU A 430 8.49 -22.14 0.10
N LEU A 431 7.46 -22.10 0.93
CA LEU A 431 6.05 -22.07 0.54
C LEU A 431 5.34 -20.89 1.20
N GLY A 432 4.45 -20.23 0.46
CA GLY A 432 3.48 -19.30 1.03
C GLY A 432 4.05 -18.04 1.69
N LEU A 433 5.28 -17.63 1.36
CA LEU A 433 5.91 -16.43 1.90
C LEU A 433 5.03 -15.19 1.65
N LYS A 434 4.73 -14.45 2.72
CA LYS A 434 4.09 -13.14 2.65
C LYS A 434 5.14 -12.04 2.69
N SER A 435 4.73 -10.80 2.42
CA SER A 435 5.62 -9.63 2.37
C SER A 435 6.45 -9.47 3.64
N HIS A 436 5.89 -9.73 4.83
CA HIS A 436 6.62 -9.68 6.10
C HIS A 436 7.65 -10.80 6.26
N ASP A 437 7.36 -11.99 5.75
CA ASP A 437 8.29 -13.13 5.79
C ASP A 437 9.49 -12.87 4.88
N CYS A 438 9.24 -12.36 3.67
CA CYS A 438 10.28 -11.94 2.74
C CYS A 438 11.19 -10.86 3.34
N HIS A 439 10.62 -9.86 4.02
CA HIS A 439 11.38 -8.82 4.71
C HIS A 439 12.28 -9.40 5.81
N THR A 440 11.72 -10.29 6.65
CA THR A 440 12.49 -10.98 7.70
C THR A 440 13.64 -11.81 7.10
N LEU A 441 13.36 -12.51 5.99
CA LEU A 441 14.36 -13.28 5.25
C LEU A 441 15.48 -12.38 4.73
N MET A 442 15.14 -11.33 3.98
CA MET A 442 16.13 -10.44 3.36
C MET A 442 16.99 -9.72 4.39
N GLN A 443 16.43 -9.27 5.51
CA GLN A 443 17.21 -8.44 6.44
C GLN A 443 18.11 -9.22 7.38
N GLN A 444 17.71 -10.44 7.77
CA GLN A 444 18.39 -11.16 8.85
C GLN A 444 18.67 -12.63 8.51
N LEU A 445 17.68 -13.38 8.01
CA LEU A 445 17.77 -14.84 7.99
C LEU A 445 18.49 -15.38 6.76
N LEU A 446 18.28 -14.77 5.59
CA LEU A 446 18.85 -15.26 4.33
C LEU A 446 20.38 -15.25 4.34
N PRO A 447 21.09 -14.19 4.79
CA PRO A 447 22.55 -14.22 4.92
C PRO A 447 23.09 -15.36 5.77
N VAL A 448 22.35 -15.74 6.83
CA VAL A 448 22.70 -16.86 7.71
C VAL A 448 22.47 -18.18 6.99
N ALA A 449 21.32 -18.35 6.34
CA ALA A 449 20.94 -19.58 5.65
C ALA A 449 21.86 -19.92 4.48
N ILE A 450 22.41 -18.92 3.79
CA ILE A 450 23.33 -19.12 2.66
C ILE A 450 24.81 -19.13 3.07
N ARG A 451 25.14 -18.96 4.36
CA ARG A 451 26.53 -18.68 4.80
C ARG A 451 27.55 -19.75 4.39
N SER A 452 27.16 -21.03 4.49
CA SER A 452 28.00 -22.20 4.22
C SER A 452 27.83 -22.77 2.81
N VAL A 453 26.84 -22.31 2.05
CA VAL A 453 26.52 -22.79 0.70
C VAL A 453 26.76 -21.69 -0.33
N LEU A 454 26.56 -21.99 -1.62
CA LEU A 454 26.66 -21.04 -2.72
C LEU A 454 28.10 -20.56 -2.97
N GLU A 455 28.43 -20.26 -4.22
CA GLU A 455 29.74 -19.72 -4.54
C GLU A 455 29.96 -18.36 -3.85
N LYS A 456 31.18 -18.16 -3.33
CA LYS A 456 31.56 -16.97 -2.54
C LYS A 456 31.16 -15.64 -3.21
N PRO A 457 31.36 -15.43 -4.54
CA PRO A 457 30.99 -14.17 -5.16
C PRO A 457 29.48 -13.90 -5.22
N ALA A 458 28.67 -14.92 -5.53
CA ALA A 458 27.22 -14.80 -5.56
C ALA A 458 26.65 -14.62 -4.14
N ARG A 459 27.15 -15.39 -3.18
CA ARG A 459 26.81 -15.25 -1.76
C ARG A 459 27.09 -13.83 -1.25
N TYR A 460 28.27 -13.30 -1.56
CA TYR A 460 28.66 -11.95 -1.16
C TYR A 460 27.72 -10.88 -1.74
N ALA A 461 27.32 -11.01 -3.01
CA ALA A 461 26.37 -10.08 -3.64
C ALA A 461 25.00 -10.09 -2.94
N ILE A 462 24.47 -11.28 -2.64
CA ILE A 462 23.18 -11.42 -1.93
C ILE A 462 23.29 -10.86 -0.51
N THR A 463 24.35 -11.19 0.23
CA THR A 463 24.55 -10.69 1.60
C THR A 463 24.66 -9.17 1.65
N ARG A 464 25.34 -8.53 0.69
CA ARG A 464 25.37 -7.06 0.59
C ARG A 464 23.99 -6.47 0.36
N LEU A 465 23.18 -7.08 -0.50
CA LEU A 465 21.82 -6.62 -0.76
C LEU A 465 20.93 -6.75 0.48
N CYS A 466 21.10 -7.83 1.24
CA CYS A 466 20.42 -8.06 2.51
C CYS A 466 20.75 -6.96 3.53
N PHE A 467 22.04 -6.64 3.69
CA PHE A 467 22.47 -5.56 4.59
C PHE A 467 22.01 -4.18 4.13
N PHE A 468 21.94 -3.95 2.82
CA PHE A 468 21.35 -2.73 2.27
C PHE A 468 19.88 -2.57 2.70
N PHE A 469 19.04 -3.58 2.48
CA PHE A 469 17.62 -3.52 2.89
C PHE A 469 17.47 -3.33 4.40
N ASN A 470 18.28 -4.02 5.21
CA ASN A 470 18.30 -3.85 6.66
C ASN A 470 18.67 -2.40 7.06
N ALA A 471 19.63 -1.78 6.37
CA ALA A 471 20.06 -0.42 6.66
C ALA A 471 18.99 0.64 6.31
N ILE A 472 18.38 0.57 5.12
CA ILE A 472 17.36 1.56 4.72
C ILE A 472 16.05 1.44 5.51
N CYS A 473 15.74 0.25 6.04
CA CYS A 473 14.54 -0.01 6.82
C CYS A 473 14.69 0.30 8.31
N ALA A 474 15.84 0.85 8.73
CA ALA A 474 16.05 1.28 10.11
C ALA A 474 15.02 2.34 10.54
N LYS A 475 14.68 2.35 11.83
CA LYS A 475 13.77 3.36 12.41
C LYS A 475 14.37 4.77 12.40
N THR A 476 15.69 4.86 12.37
CA THR A 476 16.43 6.10 12.33
C THR A 476 17.50 5.98 11.25
N VAL A 477 17.60 7.02 10.43
CA VAL A 477 18.50 7.07 9.28
C VAL A 477 19.59 8.08 9.58
N ASP A 478 20.84 7.65 9.50
CA ASP A 478 22.02 8.49 9.60
C ASP A 478 22.31 9.10 8.21
N VAL A 479 22.10 10.41 8.08
CA VAL A 479 22.20 11.11 6.79
C VAL A 479 23.61 11.03 6.21
N SER A 480 24.64 11.02 7.06
CA SER A 480 26.04 10.95 6.64
C SER A 480 26.42 9.64 5.95
N LYS A 481 25.63 8.57 6.18
CA LYS A 481 25.88 7.25 5.59
C LYS A 481 25.16 7.01 4.27
N LEU A 482 24.24 7.90 3.88
CA LEU A 482 23.39 7.69 2.70
C LEU A 482 24.20 7.64 1.40
N ASP A 483 25.18 8.53 1.23
CA ASP A 483 26.01 8.56 0.01
C ASP A 483 26.79 7.26 -0.14
N LYS A 484 27.36 6.77 0.97
CA LYS A 484 28.05 5.49 0.97
C LYS A 484 27.11 4.32 0.68
N LEU A 485 25.90 4.35 1.23
CA LEU A 485 24.89 3.33 1.00
C LEU A 485 24.42 3.31 -0.47
N GLU A 486 24.34 4.46 -1.12
CA GLU A 486 24.03 4.61 -2.55
C GLU A 486 25.14 4.02 -3.43
N GLU A 487 26.40 4.36 -3.16
CA GLU A 487 27.54 3.74 -3.84
C GLU A 487 27.54 2.21 -3.69
N ASP A 488 27.33 1.74 -2.46
CA ASP A 488 27.41 0.33 -2.14
C ASP A 488 26.28 -0.49 -2.76
N VAL A 489 25.07 0.07 -2.89
CA VAL A 489 23.96 -0.62 -3.57
C VAL A 489 24.17 -0.67 -5.08
N VAL A 490 24.73 0.38 -5.69
CA VAL A 490 25.09 0.37 -7.12
C VAL A 490 26.11 -0.73 -7.42
N VAL A 491 27.16 -0.83 -6.61
CA VAL A 491 28.15 -1.92 -6.72
C VAL A 491 27.49 -3.28 -6.53
N THR A 492 26.56 -3.40 -5.59
CA THR A 492 25.82 -4.64 -5.31
C THR A 492 24.96 -5.07 -6.50
N LEU A 493 24.22 -4.15 -7.13
CA LEU A 493 23.44 -4.43 -8.34
C LEU A 493 24.35 -4.83 -9.50
N CYS A 494 25.52 -4.19 -9.65
CA CYS A 494 26.51 -4.60 -10.65
C CYS A 494 27.08 -6.00 -10.38
N LEU A 495 27.32 -6.37 -9.12
CA LEU A 495 27.74 -7.73 -8.76
C LEU A 495 26.63 -8.74 -9.08
N LEU A 496 25.37 -8.42 -8.80
CA LEU A 496 24.26 -9.27 -9.20
C LEU A 496 24.22 -9.43 -10.72
N GLU A 497 24.38 -8.36 -11.52
CA GLU A 497 24.39 -8.45 -12.99
C GLU A 497 25.51 -9.36 -13.50
N LYS A 498 26.67 -9.30 -12.85
CA LYS A 498 27.80 -10.17 -13.19
C LYS A 498 27.45 -11.64 -13.00
N TYR A 499 26.79 -11.97 -11.90
CA TYR A 499 26.53 -13.35 -11.56
C TYR A 499 25.21 -13.82 -12.16
N PHE A 500 24.07 -13.24 -11.82
CA PHE A 500 22.74 -13.71 -12.21
C PHE A 500 22.40 -13.58 -13.71
N PRO A 501 21.40 -14.32 -14.21
CA PRO A 501 20.93 -14.19 -15.58
C PRO A 501 20.13 -12.87 -15.78
N PRO A 502 20.09 -12.30 -17.00
CA PRO A 502 19.37 -11.05 -17.29
C PRO A 502 17.88 -11.07 -16.91
N SER A 503 17.23 -12.21 -17.00
CA SER A 503 15.84 -12.44 -16.60
C SER A 503 15.55 -12.18 -15.12
N PHE A 504 16.58 -12.17 -14.27
CA PHE A 504 16.48 -11.79 -12.85
C PHE A 504 16.15 -10.31 -12.69
N PHE A 505 16.64 -9.45 -13.59
CA PHE A 505 16.53 -8.00 -13.52
C PHE A 505 15.20 -7.52 -14.06
N ASP A 506 14.12 -7.79 -13.34
CA ASP A 506 12.84 -7.12 -13.58
C ASP A 506 12.83 -5.69 -13.00
N ILE A 507 11.73 -4.97 -13.21
CA ILE A 507 11.63 -3.57 -12.81
C ILE A 507 11.81 -3.39 -11.30
N MET A 508 11.40 -4.37 -10.49
CA MET A 508 11.51 -4.26 -9.03
C MET A 508 12.97 -4.32 -8.58
N VAL A 509 13.80 -5.13 -9.22
CA VAL A 509 15.25 -5.15 -8.99
C VAL A 509 15.88 -3.82 -9.39
N HIS A 510 15.46 -3.23 -10.50
CA HIS A 510 15.99 -1.95 -10.95
C HIS A 510 15.65 -0.79 -10.00
N LEU A 511 14.41 -0.73 -9.49
CA LEU A 511 13.98 0.31 -8.55
C LEU A 511 14.84 0.39 -7.28
N VAL A 512 15.55 -0.70 -6.91
CA VAL A 512 16.48 -0.73 -5.77
C VAL A 512 17.54 0.37 -5.87
N VAL A 513 18.01 0.72 -7.08
CA VAL A 513 19.02 1.77 -7.28
C VAL A 513 18.53 3.15 -6.82
N HIS A 514 17.22 3.36 -6.75
CA HIS A 514 16.61 4.64 -6.39
C HIS A 514 16.16 4.72 -4.93
N LEU A 515 16.23 3.63 -4.16
CA LEU A 515 15.69 3.62 -2.79
C LEU A 515 16.44 4.54 -1.84
N VAL A 516 17.74 4.73 -2.02
CA VAL A 516 18.51 5.68 -1.18
C VAL A 516 18.06 7.12 -1.42
N ARG A 517 17.79 7.49 -2.68
CA ARG A 517 17.20 8.78 -3.03
C ARG A 517 15.87 8.99 -2.31
N GLU A 518 14.97 8.00 -2.34
CA GLU A 518 13.66 8.07 -1.65
C GLU A 518 13.82 8.25 -0.13
N VAL A 519 14.75 7.51 0.49
CA VAL A 519 15.05 7.67 1.93
C VAL A 519 15.61 9.05 2.23
N ARG A 520 16.55 9.54 1.41
CA ARG A 520 17.15 10.87 1.55
C ARG A 520 16.10 11.97 1.47
N LEU A 521 15.14 11.86 0.55
CA LEU A 521 14.14 12.89 0.29
C LEU A 521 12.95 12.86 1.24
N CYS A 522 12.54 11.66 1.69
CA CYS A 522 11.26 11.47 2.39
C CYS A 522 11.44 10.97 3.85
N GLY A 523 12.66 10.66 4.27
CA GLY A 523 12.95 10.15 5.61
C GLY A 523 12.75 8.61 5.74
N PRO A 524 12.61 8.09 6.98
CA PRO A 524 12.58 6.64 7.24
C PRO A 524 11.50 5.89 6.46
N VAL A 525 11.85 4.72 5.92
CA VAL A 525 10.97 3.90 5.08
C VAL A 525 9.69 3.51 5.80
N TYR A 526 9.70 3.39 7.14
CA TYR A 526 8.57 2.75 7.81
C TYR A 526 7.28 3.56 7.91
N PHE A 527 7.37 4.87 7.65
CA PHE A 527 6.22 5.72 7.41
C PHE A 527 5.63 5.53 6.01
N ARG A 528 6.30 4.76 5.16
CA ARG A 528 5.92 4.50 3.77
C ARG A 528 5.70 3.02 3.47
N TRP A 529 5.42 2.20 4.49
CA TRP A 529 5.04 0.81 4.30
C TRP A 529 3.59 0.69 3.85
N MET A 530 3.31 -0.26 2.95
CA MET A 530 1.95 -0.69 2.62
C MET A 530 1.32 -1.61 3.70
N TYR A 531 2.08 -2.15 4.65
CA TYR A 531 1.56 -3.05 5.69
C TYR A 531 0.34 -2.51 6.46
N PRO A 532 0.33 -1.25 6.96
CA PRO A 532 -0.81 -0.71 7.70
C PRO A 532 -2.07 -0.64 6.82
N PHE A 533 -1.91 -0.20 5.57
CA PHE A 533 -2.99 -0.06 4.60
C PHE A 533 -3.59 -1.42 4.20
N GLU A 534 -2.76 -2.40 3.86
CA GLU A 534 -3.24 -3.76 3.55
C GLU A 534 -3.98 -4.40 4.73
N ARG A 535 -3.47 -4.21 5.95
CA ARG A 535 -4.13 -4.69 7.18
C ARG A 535 -5.46 -3.98 7.40
N TYR A 536 -5.54 -2.69 7.12
CA TYR A 536 -6.78 -1.92 7.21
C TYR A 536 -7.79 -2.37 6.16
N MET A 537 -7.37 -2.60 4.92
CA MET A 537 -8.23 -3.16 3.87
C MET A 537 -8.78 -4.55 4.25
N LYS A 538 -7.98 -5.38 4.94
CA LYS A 538 -8.46 -6.66 5.50
C LYS A 538 -9.56 -6.44 6.54
N VAL A 539 -9.45 -5.40 7.36
CA VAL A 539 -10.50 -5.01 8.32
C VAL A 539 -11.76 -4.57 7.58
N LEU A 540 -11.64 -3.66 6.61
CA LEU A 540 -12.77 -3.18 5.79
C LEU A 540 -13.47 -4.35 5.09
N LYS A 541 -12.70 -5.31 4.57
CA LYS A 541 -13.25 -6.54 4.00
C LYS A 541 -14.08 -7.35 5.01
N GLY A 542 -13.66 -7.38 6.28
CA GLY A 542 -14.40 -8.01 7.38
C GLY A 542 -15.74 -7.34 7.71
N TYR A 543 -15.98 -6.12 7.21
CA TYR A 543 -17.28 -5.43 7.41
C TYR A 543 -18.37 -5.92 6.47
N VAL A 544 -18.01 -6.65 5.42
CA VAL A 544 -18.97 -7.15 4.43
C VAL A 544 -19.78 -8.31 5.02
N GLN A 545 -20.94 -7.99 5.58
CA GLN A 545 -21.92 -8.97 6.08
C GLN A 545 -22.95 -9.36 4.99
N ASN A 546 -23.36 -8.40 4.15
CA ASN A 546 -24.25 -8.65 3.02
C ASN A 546 -23.48 -8.57 1.69
N ARG A 547 -23.31 -9.73 1.03
CA ARG A 547 -22.60 -9.84 -0.24
C ARG A 547 -23.30 -9.14 -1.42
N THR A 548 -24.57 -8.78 -1.30
CA THR A 548 -25.28 -8.04 -2.37
C THR A 548 -25.05 -6.54 -2.32
N ARG A 549 -24.59 -6.01 -1.17
CA ARG A 549 -24.35 -4.58 -0.95
C ARG A 549 -23.05 -4.34 -0.17
N PRO A 550 -21.90 -4.81 -0.66
CA PRO A 550 -20.64 -4.75 0.08
C PRO A 550 -20.25 -3.31 0.46
N GLY A 551 -20.38 -2.33 -0.45
CA GLY A 551 -20.04 -0.94 -0.13
C GLY A 551 -20.90 -0.29 0.94
N GLY A 552 -22.19 -0.59 0.95
CA GLY A 552 -23.08 -0.15 2.03
C GLY A 552 -22.67 -0.75 3.37
N CYS A 553 -22.31 -2.04 3.42
CA CYS A 553 -21.86 -2.68 4.66
C CYS A 553 -20.58 -2.04 5.21
N ILE A 554 -19.59 -1.80 4.35
CA ILE A 554 -18.32 -1.17 4.77
C ILE A 554 -18.58 0.25 5.26
N ALA A 555 -19.34 1.05 4.51
CA ALA A 555 -19.63 2.43 4.87
C ALA A 555 -20.35 2.56 6.21
N GLU A 556 -21.44 1.81 6.42
CA GLU A 556 -22.19 1.85 7.68
C GLU A 556 -21.34 1.37 8.86
N ARG A 557 -20.55 0.31 8.68
CA ARG A 557 -19.71 -0.23 9.75
C ARG A 557 -18.54 0.70 10.08
N TYR A 558 -17.97 1.37 9.08
CA TYR A 558 -16.92 2.37 9.29
C TYR A 558 -17.44 3.57 10.09
N ILE A 559 -18.61 4.13 9.75
CA ILE A 559 -19.21 5.22 10.54
C ILE A 559 -19.51 4.78 11.98
N ALA A 560 -20.07 3.57 12.15
CA ALA A 560 -20.34 3.05 13.48
C ALA A 560 -19.04 2.90 14.31
N GLU A 561 -17.95 2.46 13.68
CA GLU A 561 -16.65 2.41 14.33
C GLU A 561 -16.13 3.80 14.69
N GLU A 562 -16.09 4.75 13.74
CA GLU A 562 -15.64 6.13 14.03
C GLU A 562 -16.45 6.76 15.17
N ALA A 563 -17.76 6.50 15.22
CA ALA A 563 -18.65 6.96 16.28
C ALA A 563 -18.30 6.37 17.65
N VAL A 564 -18.09 5.06 17.70
CA VAL A 564 -17.65 4.39 18.94
C VAL A 564 -16.30 4.94 19.38
N GLU A 565 -15.32 5.03 18.47
CA GLU A 565 -13.99 5.57 18.76
C GLU A 565 -14.03 7.01 19.27
N PHE A 566 -14.93 7.84 18.74
CA PHE A 566 -15.16 9.20 19.23
C PHE A 566 -15.75 9.18 20.66
N CYS A 567 -16.83 8.42 20.87
CA CYS A 567 -17.46 8.32 22.20
C CYS A 567 -16.52 7.75 23.25
N THR A 568 -15.64 6.79 22.90
CA THR A 568 -14.68 6.20 23.86
C THR A 568 -13.71 7.23 24.44
N GLN A 569 -13.50 8.37 23.80
CA GLN A 569 -12.63 9.44 24.32
C GLN A 569 -13.30 10.27 25.43
N HIS A 570 -14.62 10.16 25.56
CA HIS A 570 -15.43 10.90 26.52
C HIS A 570 -16.03 10.02 27.61
N LEU A 571 -15.79 8.70 27.56
CA LEU A 571 -16.25 7.73 28.55
C LEU A 571 -15.05 7.29 29.41
N SER A 572 -15.20 7.30 30.73
CA SER A 572 -14.25 6.65 31.63
C SER A 572 -14.29 5.13 31.41
N ASP A 573 -13.15 4.45 31.52
CA ASP A 573 -12.99 2.98 31.51
C ASP A 573 -13.16 2.25 30.15
N VAL A 574 -13.12 2.95 29.01
CA VAL A 574 -13.16 2.32 27.67
C VAL A 574 -11.86 2.55 26.89
N SER A 575 -11.23 1.49 26.40
CA SER A 575 -10.00 1.59 25.58
C SER A 575 -10.30 1.61 24.08
N THR A 576 -9.70 2.54 23.33
CA THR A 576 -9.81 2.56 21.87
C THR A 576 -9.08 1.38 21.23
N VAL A 577 -9.75 0.69 20.30
CA VAL A 577 -9.18 -0.46 19.59
C VAL A 577 -8.02 -0.02 18.70
N GLY A 578 -6.88 -0.72 18.82
CA GLY A 578 -5.73 -0.52 17.92
C GLY A 578 -4.77 0.61 18.31
N VAL A 579 -5.03 1.32 19.42
CA VAL A 579 -4.07 2.24 20.05
C VAL A 579 -3.41 1.53 21.24
N PRO A 580 -2.08 1.60 21.43
CA PRO A 580 -1.42 0.99 22.59
C PRO A 580 -1.90 1.62 23.91
N SER A 581 -2.20 0.80 24.93
CA SER A 581 -2.45 1.31 26.30
C SER A 581 -1.16 1.85 26.91
N SER A 582 -1.22 2.98 27.61
CA SER A 582 -0.08 3.62 28.29
C SER A 582 0.59 2.74 29.34
N GLN A 583 -0.08 1.68 29.82
CA GLN A 583 0.49 0.65 30.68
C GLN A 583 0.97 -0.53 29.83
N LYS A 584 2.29 -0.74 29.81
CA LYS A 584 3.09 -1.76 29.10
C LYS A 584 3.50 -1.39 27.67
N MET A 585 4.71 -0.81 27.55
CA MET A 585 5.60 -0.95 26.39
C MET A 585 6.10 -2.40 26.23
N GLY A 586 5.18 -3.37 26.23
CA GLY A 586 5.42 -4.77 25.91
C GLY A 586 5.02 -5.03 24.47
N VAL A 587 5.88 -5.72 23.74
CA VAL A 587 5.75 -6.23 22.36
C VAL A 587 4.29 -6.34 21.91
N SER A 588 3.96 -5.62 20.83
CA SER A 588 2.65 -5.66 20.18
C SER A 588 2.24 -7.10 19.85
N LYS A 589 1.24 -7.61 20.56
CA LYS A 589 0.61 -8.88 20.20
C LYS A 589 -0.05 -8.75 18.82
N PRO A 590 0.07 -9.75 17.94
CA PRO A 590 -0.83 -9.85 16.80
C PRO A 590 -2.26 -9.94 17.34
N LEU A 591 -3.21 -9.27 16.69
CA LEU A 591 -4.63 -9.65 16.84
C LEU A 591 -4.72 -11.10 16.39
N SER A 592 -4.86 -12.01 17.34
CA SER A 592 -5.19 -13.41 17.09
C SER A 592 -6.37 -13.45 16.12
N GLY A 593 -6.35 -14.41 15.18
CA GLY A 593 -7.50 -14.65 14.32
C GLY A 593 -8.77 -14.79 15.14
N CYS A 594 -9.91 -14.41 14.56
CA CYS A 594 -11.22 -14.56 15.18
C CYS A 594 -11.33 -15.94 15.84
N THR A 595 -11.40 -15.98 17.17
CA THR A 595 -11.79 -17.18 17.89
C THR A 595 -13.30 -17.28 17.70
N VAL A 596 -13.72 -18.13 16.76
CA VAL A 596 -15.13 -18.54 16.70
C VAL A 596 -15.35 -19.41 17.92
N SER A 597 -15.90 -18.85 18.98
CA SER A 597 -16.41 -19.62 20.10
C SER A 597 -17.74 -20.23 19.69
N VAL A 598 -17.85 -21.55 19.74
CA VAL A 598 -19.17 -22.19 19.72
C VAL A 598 -19.83 -21.83 21.04
N VAL A 599 -20.85 -20.99 20.95
CA VAL A 599 -21.67 -20.63 22.11
C VAL A 599 -22.63 -21.79 22.36
N ASP A 600 -22.86 -22.15 23.62
CA ASP A 600 -23.87 -23.15 23.95
C ASP A 600 -25.27 -22.66 23.55
N GLN A 601 -26.20 -23.61 23.42
CA GLN A 601 -27.55 -23.33 22.93
C GLN A 601 -28.32 -22.38 23.86
N ASP A 602 -28.04 -22.41 25.17
CA ASP A 602 -28.73 -21.58 26.15
C ASP A 602 -28.29 -20.12 26.05
N LEU A 603 -26.99 -19.87 25.93
CA LEU A 603 -26.45 -18.53 25.72
C LEU A 603 -26.89 -17.97 24.35
N LEU A 604 -26.96 -18.82 23.33
CA LEU A 604 -27.48 -18.42 22.01
C LEU A 604 -28.96 -18.05 22.09
N ASN A 605 -29.77 -18.82 22.82
CA ASN A 605 -31.18 -18.53 23.04
C ASN A 605 -31.37 -17.23 23.85
N GLN A 606 -30.55 -16.99 24.87
CA GLN A 606 -30.56 -15.75 25.65
C GLN A 606 -30.17 -14.54 24.79
N ALA A 607 -29.15 -14.67 23.94
CA ALA A 607 -28.76 -13.62 23.01
C ALA A 607 -29.86 -13.33 21.98
N HIS A 608 -30.52 -14.37 21.44
CA HIS A 608 -31.67 -14.21 20.56
C HIS A 608 -32.84 -13.52 21.27
N LEU A 609 -33.19 -13.94 22.49
CA LEU A 609 -34.24 -13.31 23.28
C LEU A 609 -33.93 -11.83 23.54
N TYR A 610 -32.70 -11.52 23.93
CA TYR A 610 -32.25 -10.15 24.15
C TYR A 610 -32.42 -9.29 22.88
N VAL A 611 -32.06 -9.83 21.72
CA VAL A 611 -32.27 -9.14 20.43
C VAL A 611 -33.76 -8.97 20.13
N LEU A 612 -34.59 -9.99 20.36
CA LEU A 612 -36.04 -9.91 20.13
C LEU A 612 -36.72 -8.88 21.05
N GLU A 613 -36.27 -8.75 22.30
CA GLU A 613 -36.81 -7.80 23.28
C GLU A 613 -36.34 -6.36 23.06
N ASN A 614 -35.18 -6.16 22.42
CA ASN A 614 -34.55 -4.83 22.27
C ASN A 614 -34.54 -4.32 20.82
N THR A 615 -35.24 -4.99 19.89
CA THR A 615 -35.31 -4.58 18.48
C THR A 615 -36.74 -4.18 18.09
N GLU A 616 -36.94 -2.88 17.83
CA GLU A 616 -38.25 -2.30 17.45
C GLU A 616 -38.85 -2.95 16.19
N GLU A 617 -38.01 -3.47 15.28
CA GLU A 617 -38.43 -4.12 14.03
C GLU A 617 -39.21 -5.43 14.24
N VAL A 618 -39.10 -6.03 15.43
CA VAL A 618 -39.74 -7.32 15.79
C VAL A 618 -41.12 -7.10 16.45
N LEU A 619 -41.40 -5.89 16.95
CA LEU A 619 -42.65 -5.55 17.64
C LEU A 619 -43.92 -5.95 16.88
N PRO A 620 -44.06 -5.70 15.55
CA PRO A 620 -45.27 -6.08 14.82
C PRO A 620 -45.52 -7.60 14.82
N TYR A 621 -44.45 -8.40 14.84
CA TYR A 621 -44.53 -9.86 14.87
C TYR A 621 -44.88 -10.39 16.26
N ILE A 622 -44.34 -9.76 17.31
CA ILE A 622 -44.72 -10.05 18.71
C ILE A 622 -46.21 -9.73 18.90
N GLU A 623 -46.68 -8.58 18.42
CA GLU A 623 -48.10 -8.23 18.48
C GLU A 623 -48.99 -9.22 17.71
N GLN A 624 -48.62 -9.58 16.49
CA GLN A 624 -49.33 -10.60 15.70
C GLN A 624 -49.35 -11.96 16.40
N HIS A 625 -48.23 -12.37 17.01
CA HIS A 625 -48.14 -13.62 17.75
C HIS A 625 -49.00 -13.59 19.02
N MET A 626 -49.02 -12.47 19.73
CA MET A 626 -49.87 -12.27 20.91
C MET A 626 -51.36 -12.25 20.53
N ILE A 627 -51.72 -11.68 19.39
CA ILE A 627 -53.07 -11.75 18.83
C ILE A 627 -53.41 -13.21 18.48
N HIS A 628 -52.51 -13.93 17.82
CA HIS A 628 -52.69 -15.34 17.48
C HIS A 628 -52.92 -16.20 18.74
N ILE A 629 -52.10 -16.05 19.78
CA ILE A 629 -52.28 -16.78 21.05
C ILE A 629 -53.63 -16.45 21.68
N LYS A 630 -54.03 -15.17 21.71
CA LYS A 630 -55.33 -14.74 22.26
C LYS A 630 -56.52 -15.34 21.51
N THR A 631 -56.41 -15.49 20.18
CA THR A 631 -57.47 -16.05 19.34
C THR A 631 -57.49 -17.59 19.38
N ALA A 632 -56.32 -18.24 19.38
CA ALA A 632 -56.21 -19.70 19.35
C ALA A 632 -56.44 -20.34 20.73
N TYR A 633 -56.13 -19.63 21.83
CA TYR A 633 -56.21 -20.15 23.20
C TYR A 633 -56.93 -19.20 24.16
N PRO A 634 -58.25 -18.98 23.99
CA PRO A 634 -59.02 -17.98 24.75
C PRO A 634 -59.09 -18.22 26.27
N LYS A 635 -58.70 -19.40 26.76
CA LYS A 635 -58.67 -19.73 28.20
C LYS A 635 -57.50 -19.10 28.97
N PHE A 636 -56.51 -18.50 28.31
CA PHE A 636 -55.32 -17.92 28.96
C PHE A 636 -55.37 -16.38 29.12
N ARG A 637 -56.55 -15.78 29.07
CA ARG A 637 -56.76 -14.31 29.05
C ARG A 637 -56.15 -13.54 30.25
N ASN A 638 -55.83 -14.21 31.37
CA ASN A 638 -55.49 -13.56 32.65
C ASN A 638 -54.10 -13.89 33.23
N ARG A 639 -53.09 -14.20 32.41
CA ARG A 639 -51.69 -14.22 32.91
C ARG A 639 -50.85 -13.19 32.17
N THR A 640 -50.97 -11.94 32.60
CA THR A 640 -49.98 -10.89 32.34
C THR A 640 -49.53 -10.32 33.69
N LYS A 641 -48.32 -10.72 34.08
CA LYS A 641 -47.36 -9.86 34.74
C LYS A 641 -46.01 -10.15 34.10
#